data_AF-A0A449A6A8-F1
#
_entry.id   AF-A0A449A6A8-F1
#
_cell.length_a   1.000
_cell.length_b   1.000
_cell.length_c   1.000
_cell.angle_alpha   90.00
_cell.angle_beta   90.00
_cell.angle_gamma   90.00
#
_symmetry.space_group_name_H-M   'P 1'
#
loop_
_entity.id
_entity.type
_entity.pdbx_description
1 polymer ?
#
loop_
_entity_poly.entity_id
_entity_poly.type
_entity_poly.pdbx_seq_one_letter_code
_entity_poly.pdbx_strand_id
1 'polypeptide(L)'
;MKKILLNKKVLFTLGAILPLSMVGIASSCGVKNFSEPKNTVSNIETLVKDNKTSIETASKDDAKHNKLKIQLLTAAGAVNDQSFNQSIWEALQSFGYLAGLTTSEVKYTNSPSQDRLHDFYDRMLKSDSNVWVLSGFNHGLPENSFVDWYAKPENKGKFDAKNITVVGIDFNLDESKIAPGKFITIKYRTNEAGWIAGYAASKFLADIETEVSKRTLATFGGGNEAGVTDFIAGFLGGINYWNTNNSDKKVKLSHNALTLDTGFDTGKSEKTNAVKSIVTTNNPRIILPVAGPFTATVLESMGESQYVIGVDTDQSKAFKDKSAKFFTSIEKRLGDTLFRVIRDLYLKDKASDTLITGFEKGVKSLNIFSGRSDKAVSVSENSFGEGDNKTKADAALAEAKDKFTTLTNGKTTAKDIADALGTPYMHEGSTNDQVSHLNYFVKKINGLDITEEEKTKWEKTTPDKKEENKDEKLHGDDPNAGSDSNNDTSTEVKPQDTEKPKEDKSNKDANAENSTGDVGSDTKTQKGDTTEDNNKSESGSSDKTSSDTTKDMAQPDTTEQTGNDKVNTTPNTEGTESRESGSSSGNSDNTGDKANTSEETQTTETGSSDKTSSDTTKDMAQPDTTEQTGNDKVNTTPNTEGTESTESGSSGGNSDNTGDKANTSEETQTTETGSGNDTTEQATPQT
;
A
#
# COMPACT_ATOMS: atom_id res chain seq x y z
N MET A 1 88.16 -35.97 -4.32
CA MET A 1 89.33 -35.08 -4.55
C MET A 1 88.83 -33.68 -4.93
N LYS A 2 89.66 -32.63 -4.78
CA LYS A 2 89.58 -31.26 -5.34
C LYS A 2 88.23 -30.49 -5.36
N LYS A 3 88.23 -29.28 -4.79
CA LYS A 3 87.25 -28.20 -5.05
C LYS A 3 87.41 -27.64 -6.48
N ILE A 4 86.37 -27.02 -7.03
CA ILE A 4 86.31 -25.80 -7.92
C ILE A 4 84.94 -25.78 -8.65
N LEU A 5 84.29 -24.65 -8.97
CA LEU A 5 84.01 -23.42 -8.22
C LEU A 5 82.97 -22.56 -9.00
N LEU A 6 81.78 -22.33 -8.40
CA LEU A 6 80.86 -21.19 -8.61
C LEU A 6 80.12 -20.94 -9.96
N ASN A 7 79.04 -20.14 -9.83
CA ASN A 7 78.17 -19.52 -10.84
C ASN A 7 77.14 -20.42 -11.57
N LYS A 8 75.88 -19.99 -11.78
CA LYS A 8 75.20 -18.71 -11.42
C LYS A 8 73.71 -18.92 -11.08
N LYS A 9 73.15 -17.94 -10.36
CA LYS A 9 71.82 -17.98 -9.68
C LYS A 9 70.62 -18.03 -10.64
N VAL A 10 69.62 -18.85 -10.30
CA VAL A 10 68.20 -18.44 -10.17
C VAL A 10 67.69 -19.07 -8.88
N LEU A 11 66.89 -18.35 -8.09
CA LEU A 11 66.37 -18.83 -6.80
C LEU A 11 64.87 -19.07 -6.88
N PHE A 12 64.45 -20.34 -6.89
CA PHE A 12 63.08 -20.73 -6.59
C PHE A 12 62.94 -20.91 -5.08
N THR A 13 62.02 -20.18 -4.45
CA THR A 13 61.62 -20.41 -3.05
C THR A 13 60.15 -20.82 -2.98
N LEU A 14 59.92 -22.13 -2.98
CA LEU A 14 58.72 -22.68 -2.32
C LEU A 14 58.82 -22.34 -0.83
N GLY A 15 57.70 -21.94 -0.22
CA GLY A 15 57.67 -21.49 1.17
C GLY A 15 56.25 -21.44 1.73
N ALA A 16 55.58 -22.59 1.80
CA ALA A 16 54.29 -22.69 2.46
C ALA A 16 54.44 -22.48 3.97
N ILE A 17 53.75 -21.48 4.52
CA ILE A 17 53.69 -21.21 5.97
C ILE A 17 52.22 -21.25 6.39
N LEU A 18 51.87 -22.25 7.19
CA LEU A 18 50.62 -22.31 7.94
C LEU A 18 50.85 -21.79 9.37
N PRO A 19 50.11 -20.77 9.81
CA PRO A 19 49.76 -20.60 11.22
C PRO A 19 48.42 -21.31 11.48
N LEU A 20 48.36 -22.20 12.47
CA LEU A 20 47.07 -22.77 12.90
C LEU A 20 46.25 -21.68 13.60
N SER A 21 45.16 -21.23 12.96
CA SER A 21 44.08 -20.59 13.70
C SER A 21 43.28 -21.66 14.43
N MET A 22 43.33 -21.65 15.76
CA MET A 22 42.44 -22.46 16.58
C MET A 22 41.00 -21.98 16.40
N VAL A 23 40.25 -22.63 15.51
CA VAL A 23 38.79 -22.51 15.49
C VAL A 23 38.26 -23.18 16.75
N GLY A 24 38.13 -22.37 17.81
CA GLY A 24 37.43 -22.77 19.03
C GLY A 24 35.96 -22.97 18.72
N ILE A 25 35.57 -24.18 18.33
CA ILE A 25 34.17 -24.59 18.20
C ILE A 25 33.59 -24.68 19.62
N ALA A 26 33.26 -23.52 20.18
CA ALA A 26 32.42 -23.43 21.35
C ALA A 26 31.02 -23.90 20.94
N SER A 27 30.59 -25.04 21.49
CA SER A 27 29.25 -25.61 21.32
C SER A 27 28.20 -24.74 22.01
N SER A 28 27.97 -23.54 21.49
CA SER A 28 26.98 -22.59 21.99
C SER A 28 25.57 -23.08 21.66
N CYS A 29 24.68 -23.04 22.64
CA CYS A 29 23.28 -23.39 22.45
C CYS A 29 22.67 -22.47 21.36
N GLY A 30 22.17 -23.08 20.27
CA GLY A 30 22.10 -22.45 18.96
C GLY A 30 21.16 -21.25 18.81
N VAL A 31 21.64 -20.07 19.16
CA VAL A 31 21.09 -18.80 18.68
C VAL A 31 21.42 -18.66 17.19
N LYS A 32 20.40 -18.44 16.35
CA LYS A 32 20.58 -18.33 14.89
C LYS A 32 20.65 -16.86 14.48
N ASN A 33 21.58 -16.54 13.59
CA ASN A 33 21.59 -15.28 12.85
C ASN A 33 20.68 -15.41 11.61
N PHE A 34 20.29 -14.29 11.00
CA PHE A 34 19.63 -14.31 9.70
C PHE A 34 20.59 -14.77 8.58
N SER A 35 20.04 -15.48 7.60
CA SER A 35 20.63 -15.59 6.26
C SER A 35 20.23 -14.39 5.42
N GLU A 36 21.01 -14.07 4.38
CA GLU A 36 20.67 -13.05 3.39
C GLU A 36 19.30 -13.39 2.74
N PRO A 37 18.28 -12.52 2.85
CA PRO A 37 16.94 -12.81 2.33
C PRO A 37 16.83 -12.50 0.83
N LYS A 38 15.86 -13.14 0.17
CA LYS A 38 15.64 -13.02 -1.29
C LYS A 38 14.72 -11.87 -1.72
N ASN A 39 14.17 -11.09 -0.78
CA ASN A 39 13.39 -9.87 -1.02
C ASN A 39 12.35 -9.94 -2.16
N THR A 40 11.70 -11.09 -2.29
CA THR A 40 10.89 -11.53 -3.44
C THR A 40 9.58 -10.78 -3.65
N VAL A 41 9.12 -10.03 -2.65
CA VAL A 41 7.87 -9.26 -2.67
C VAL A 41 8.12 -7.79 -2.34
N SER A 42 9.10 -7.52 -1.48
CA SER A 42 9.49 -6.18 -1.04
C SER A 42 10.22 -5.36 -2.13
N ASN A 43 10.93 -6.01 -3.06
CA ASN A 43 11.69 -5.37 -4.14
C ASN A 43 12.75 -4.34 -3.63
N ILE A 44 13.33 -4.61 -2.46
CA ILE A 44 14.30 -3.71 -1.79
C ILE A 44 15.77 -4.08 -2.04
N GLU A 45 16.10 -4.99 -2.97
CA GLU A 45 17.46 -5.50 -3.17
C GLU A 45 18.51 -4.38 -3.33
N THR A 46 18.21 -3.36 -4.16
CA THR A 46 19.07 -2.19 -4.35
C THR A 46 19.20 -1.37 -3.06
N LEU A 47 18.10 -1.10 -2.36
CA LEU A 47 18.10 -0.34 -1.09
C LEU A 47 18.95 -1.05 -0.01
N VAL A 48 18.82 -2.38 0.09
CA VAL A 48 19.58 -3.22 1.03
C VAL A 48 21.06 -3.22 0.67
N LYS A 49 21.39 -3.34 -0.62
CA LYS A 49 22.77 -3.25 -1.13
C LYS A 49 23.41 -1.89 -0.84
N ASP A 50 22.73 -0.80 -1.13
CA ASP A 50 23.26 0.57 -0.99
C ASP A 50 23.48 0.94 0.49
N ASN A 51 22.68 0.36 1.40
CA ASN A 51 22.83 0.56 2.85
C ASN A 51 23.68 -0.53 3.54
N LYS A 52 24.22 -1.52 2.81
CA LYS A 52 25.01 -2.63 3.37
C LYS A 52 26.21 -2.12 4.17
N THR A 53 27.02 -1.25 3.58
CA THR A 53 28.28 -0.76 4.17
C THR A 53 28.06 0.08 5.43
N SER A 54 27.00 0.92 5.48
CA SER A 54 26.73 1.78 6.64
C SER A 54 26.26 0.96 7.84
N ILE A 55 25.29 0.05 7.63
CA ILE A 55 24.74 -0.81 8.68
C ILE A 55 25.82 -1.80 9.18
N GLU A 56 26.55 -2.47 8.27
CA GLU A 56 27.63 -3.38 8.65
C GLU A 56 28.82 -2.69 9.34
N THR A 57 29.03 -1.38 9.10
CA THR A 57 30.08 -0.63 9.81
C THR A 57 29.60 -0.21 11.19
N ALA A 58 28.34 0.19 11.33
CA ALA A 58 27.74 0.57 12.59
C ALA A 58 27.57 -0.62 13.56
N SER A 59 27.27 -1.82 13.05
CA SER A 59 27.15 -3.05 13.87
C SER A 59 28.46 -3.51 14.53
N LYS A 60 29.61 -2.98 14.07
CA LYS A 60 30.92 -3.22 14.66
C LYS A 60 31.31 -2.16 15.71
N ASP A 61 30.44 -1.19 15.98
CA ASP A 61 30.72 -0.01 16.82
C ASP A 61 29.47 0.48 17.59
N ASP A 62 29.40 0.15 18.88
CA ASP A 62 28.37 0.62 19.82
C ASP A 62 28.27 2.16 19.89
N ALA A 63 29.32 2.90 19.51
CA ALA A 63 29.29 4.35 19.46
C ALA A 63 28.41 4.86 18.29
N LYS A 64 28.18 4.06 17.24
CA LYS A 64 27.45 4.46 16.01
C LYS A 64 26.01 3.99 15.91
N HIS A 65 25.58 3.04 16.73
CA HIS A 65 24.23 2.46 16.65
C HIS A 65 23.47 2.39 17.99
N ASN A 66 22.15 2.19 17.89
CA ASN A 66 21.21 1.96 18.97
C ASN A 66 20.83 0.47 18.99
N LYS A 67 20.82 -0.17 20.16
CA LYS A 67 20.52 -1.61 20.26
C LYS A 67 19.02 -1.86 20.14
N LEU A 68 18.59 -2.39 19.00
CA LEU A 68 17.19 -2.68 18.70
C LEU A 68 16.87 -4.17 18.96
N LYS A 69 15.75 -4.42 19.63
CA LYS A 69 15.08 -5.72 19.69
C LYS A 69 13.67 -5.53 19.16
N ILE A 70 13.44 -6.05 17.96
CA ILE A 70 12.28 -5.78 17.13
C ILE A 70 11.30 -6.95 17.25
N GLN A 71 10.03 -6.66 17.54
CA GLN A 71 8.96 -7.63 17.35
C GLN A 71 7.88 -7.07 16.44
N LEU A 72 7.69 -7.72 15.30
CA LEU A 72 6.56 -7.50 14.39
C LEU A 72 5.31 -8.20 14.93
N LEU A 73 4.17 -7.51 14.86
CA LEU A 73 2.84 -8.07 14.97
C LEU A 73 2.07 -7.75 13.68
N THR A 74 1.53 -8.77 13.01
CA THR A 74 0.55 -8.56 11.94
C THR A 74 -0.84 -8.41 12.53
N ALA A 75 -1.64 -7.48 12.01
CA ALA A 75 -3.00 -7.27 12.51
C ALA A 75 -3.96 -8.39 12.06
N ALA A 76 -3.64 -9.02 10.93
CA ALA A 76 -4.23 -10.24 10.37
C ALA A 76 -3.20 -10.88 9.42
N GLY A 77 -3.52 -12.03 8.82
CA GLY A 77 -2.66 -12.67 7.82
C GLY A 77 -1.32 -13.18 8.40
N ALA A 78 -0.32 -13.38 7.53
CA ALA A 78 0.95 -13.99 7.91
C ALA A 78 2.13 -13.44 7.10
N VAL A 79 3.32 -13.42 7.71
CA VAL A 79 4.58 -12.93 7.10
C VAL A 79 5.11 -13.70 5.88
N ASN A 80 4.33 -14.63 5.34
CA ASN A 80 4.60 -15.40 4.12
C ASN A 80 3.42 -15.33 3.11
N ASP A 81 2.59 -14.29 3.21
CA ASP A 81 1.40 -14.02 2.39
C ASP A 81 1.70 -13.68 0.91
N GLN A 82 2.97 -13.70 0.49
CA GLN A 82 3.42 -13.26 -0.84
C GLN A 82 3.03 -11.79 -1.17
N SER A 83 2.70 -10.99 -0.15
CA SER A 83 2.14 -9.64 -0.29
C SER A 83 2.52 -8.76 0.93
N PHE A 84 1.54 -8.09 1.55
CA PHE A 84 1.69 -7.01 2.52
C PHE A 84 2.65 -7.35 3.68
N ASN A 85 2.37 -8.43 4.43
CA ASN A 85 3.13 -8.75 5.63
C ASN A 85 4.48 -9.40 5.29
N GLN A 86 4.57 -10.10 4.16
CA GLN A 86 5.85 -10.61 3.68
C GLN A 86 6.79 -9.47 3.26
N SER A 87 6.30 -8.43 2.58
CA SER A 87 7.11 -7.25 2.22
C SER A 87 7.74 -6.58 3.45
N ILE A 88 6.94 -6.45 4.51
CA ILE A 88 7.34 -5.95 5.84
C ILE A 88 8.37 -6.88 6.52
N TRP A 89 8.18 -8.20 6.45
CA TRP A 89 9.09 -9.16 7.06
C TRP A 89 10.40 -9.35 6.28
N GLU A 90 10.40 -9.23 4.96
CA GLU A 90 11.61 -9.20 4.12
C GLU A 90 12.51 -8.00 4.45
N ALA A 91 11.93 -6.83 4.73
CA ALA A 91 12.65 -5.66 5.22
C ALA A 91 13.30 -5.89 6.60
N LEU A 92 12.57 -6.47 7.56
CA LEU A 92 13.11 -6.77 8.89
C LEU A 92 14.18 -7.86 8.88
N GLN A 93 14.05 -8.88 8.01
CA GLN A 93 15.09 -9.88 7.79
C GLN A 93 16.34 -9.27 7.13
N SER A 94 16.17 -8.38 6.15
CA SER A 94 17.28 -7.69 5.48
C SER A 94 18.07 -6.83 6.46
N PHE A 95 17.37 -6.02 7.25
CA PHE A 95 17.98 -5.23 8.31
C PHE A 95 18.66 -6.12 9.35
N GLY A 96 17.99 -7.17 9.83
CA GLY A 96 18.52 -8.10 10.82
C GLY A 96 19.80 -8.81 10.36
N TYR A 97 19.86 -9.21 9.08
CA TYR A 97 21.06 -9.77 8.46
C TYR A 97 22.23 -8.76 8.42
N LEU A 98 22.00 -7.54 7.92
CA LEU A 98 23.03 -6.51 7.82
C LEU A 98 23.55 -6.02 9.18
N ALA A 99 22.65 -5.88 10.16
CA ALA A 99 22.99 -5.46 11.52
C ALA A 99 23.60 -6.60 12.37
N GLY A 100 23.70 -7.82 11.83
CA GLY A 100 24.24 -8.99 12.54
C GLY A 100 23.34 -9.51 13.67
N LEU A 101 22.05 -9.14 13.67
CA LEU A 101 21.10 -9.51 14.71
C LEU A 101 20.65 -10.96 14.59
N THR A 102 20.20 -11.51 15.72
CA THR A 102 19.73 -12.89 15.81
C THR A 102 18.22 -12.99 15.55
N THR A 103 17.74 -14.18 15.19
CA THR A 103 16.29 -14.49 15.14
C THR A 103 15.64 -14.50 16.52
N SER A 104 16.40 -14.24 17.60
CA SER A 104 15.90 -13.97 18.93
C SER A 104 15.71 -12.46 19.21
N GLU A 105 16.31 -11.59 18.39
CA GLU A 105 16.26 -10.13 18.53
C GLU A 105 15.36 -9.47 17.49
N VAL A 106 15.18 -10.08 16.32
CA VAL A 106 14.13 -9.71 15.36
C VAL A 106 13.15 -10.87 15.25
N LYS A 107 11.95 -10.68 15.82
CA LYS A 107 10.87 -11.66 15.91
C LYS A 107 9.64 -11.17 15.12
N TYR A 108 8.75 -12.09 14.76
CA TYR A 108 7.40 -11.75 14.32
C TYR A 108 6.34 -12.53 15.11
N THR A 109 5.08 -12.12 14.98
CA THR A 109 3.92 -12.82 15.51
C THR A 109 2.72 -12.49 14.62
N ASN A 110 1.95 -13.49 14.24
CA ASN A 110 0.76 -13.30 13.40
C ASN A 110 -0.48 -13.23 14.30
N SER A 111 -1.30 -12.18 14.20
CA SER A 111 -2.64 -12.21 14.81
C SER A 111 -3.60 -12.97 13.88
N PRO A 112 -4.47 -13.86 14.40
CA PRO A 112 -5.48 -14.52 13.57
C PRO A 112 -6.61 -13.56 13.17
N SER A 113 -6.84 -12.49 13.95
CA SER A 113 -7.96 -11.57 13.81
C SER A 113 -7.78 -10.29 14.66
N GLN A 114 -8.59 -9.26 14.41
CA GLN A 114 -8.52 -7.94 15.06
C GLN A 114 -8.94 -7.95 16.54
N ASP A 115 -9.93 -8.77 16.91
CA ASP A 115 -10.40 -8.91 18.30
C ASP A 115 -9.32 -9.44 19.26
N ARG A 116 -8.25 -10.04 18.71
CA ARG A 116 -7.16 -10.65 19.49
C ARG A 116 -5.95 -9.75 19.68
N LEU A 117 -5.92 -8.55 19.11
CA LEU A 117 -4.73 -7.69 19.11
C LEU A 117 -4.25 -7.33 20.53
N HIS A 118 -5.19 -7.11 21.46
CA HIS A 118 -4.85 -6.82 22.86
C HIS A 118 -4.09 -7.97 23.53
N ASP A 119 -4.50 -9.23 23.31
CA ASP A 119 -3.77 -10.40 23.80
C ASP A 119 -2.33 -10.46 23.28
N PHE A 120 -2.09 -9.95 22.06
CA PHE A 120 -0.76 -9.94 21.44
C PHE A 120 0.09 -8.78 21.93
N TYR A 121 -0.46 -7.57 22.08
CA TYR A 121 0.24 -6.46 22.76
C TYR A 121 0.65 -6.88 24.19
N ASP A 122 -0.23 -7.56 24.92
CA ASP A 122 0.03 -8.14 26.25
C ASP A 122 1.14 -9.20 26.27
N ARG A 123 1.40 -9.88 25.14
CA ARG A 123 2.49 -10.86 24.98
C ARG A 123 3.79 -10.17 24.56
N MET A 124 3.73 -9.19 23.65
CA MET A 124 4.88 -8.34 23.32
C MET A 124 5.39 -7.57 24.55
N LEU A 125 4.48 -7.10 25.41
CA LEU A 125 4.81 -6.42 26.67
C LEU A 125 5.50 -7.33 27.70
N LYS A 126 5.39 -8.66 27.56
CA LYS A 126 6.13 -9.64 28.37
C LYS A 126 7.53 -9.93 27.79
N SER A 127 7.76 -9.66 26.50
CA SER A 127 9.07 -9.80 25.83
C SER A 127 10.08 -8.71 26.21
N ASP A 128 11.32 -8.88 25.77
CA ASP A 128 12.43 -7.92 25.88
C ASP A 128 12.56 -6.96 24.67
N SER A 129 11.56 -6.98 23.77
CA SER A 129 11.53 -6.16 22.55
C SER A 129 11.31 -4.68 22.87
N ASN A 130 12.22 -3.81 22.40
CA ASN A 130 12.18 -2.35 22.59
C ASN A 130 11.74 -1.57 21.34
N VAL A 131 11.60 -2.25 20.20
CA VAL A 131 10.90 -1.76 19.00
C VAL A 131 9.76 -2.72 18.67
N TRP A 132 8.56 -2.18 18.50
CA TRP A 132 7.38 -2.93 18.07
C TRP A 132 7.02 -2.46 16.67
N VAL A 133 6.87 -3.38 15.71
CA VAL A 133 6.33 -3.06 14.38
C VAL A 133 4.90 -3.58 14.32
N LEU A 134 3.95 -2.71 14.01
CA LEU A 134 2.53 -3.02 13.96
C LEU A 134 2.06 -2.91 12.51
N SER A 135 1.62 -4.02 11.91
CA SER A 135 1.41 -4.16 10.46
C SER A 135 -0.08 -4.28 10.10
N GLY A 136 -0.63 -3.21 9.50
CA GLY A 136 -1.97 -3.17 8.93
C GLY A 136 -2.93 -2.23 9.68
N PHE A 137 -3.85 -1.62 8.92
CA PHE A 137 -4.74 -0.56 9.40
C PHE A 137 -5.61 -0.92 10.63
N ASN A 138 -5.92 -2.20 10.81
CA ASN A 138 -6.67 -2.74 11.96
C ASN A 138 -6.06 -2.37 13.33
N HIS A 139 -4.75 -2.03 13.42
CA HIS A 139 -4.15 -1.53 14.66
C HIS A 139 -4.63 -0.13 15.07
N GLY A 140 -5.14 0.66 14.11
CA GLY A 140 -5.67 2.02 14.32
C GLY A 140 -7.21 2.09 14.35
N LEU A 141 -7.93 1.04 13.96
CA LEU A 141 -9.40 1.01 14.02
C LEU A 141 -9.89 1.17 15.47
N PRO A 142 -10.91 2.01 15.77
CA PRO A 142 -11.29 2.35 17.14
C PRO A 142 -11.49 1.12 18.05
N GLU A 143 -12.22 0.12 17.55
CA GLU A 143 -12.43 -1.16 18.23
C GLU A 143 -11.15 -2.01 18.24
N ASN A 144 -10.63 -2.24 19.45
CA ASN A 144 -9.38 -2.96 19.71
C ASN A 144 -8.09 -2.31 19.15
N SER A 145 -8.12 -0.99 18.89
CA SER A 145 -6.93 -0.20 18.58
C SER A 145 -5.78 -0.39 19.58
N PHE A 146 -4.55 -0.12 19.14
CA PHE A 146 -3.42 0.04 20.05
C PHE A 146 -3.68 1.14 21.10
N VAL A 147 -4.40 2.22 20.73
CA VAL A 147 -4.68 3.35 21.64
C VAL A 147 -5.62 2.95 22.78
N ASP A 148 -6.67 2.17 22.51
CA ASP A 148 -7.55 1.64 23.57
C ASP A 148 -6.78 0.68 24.51
N TRP A 149 -5.86 -0.13 23.96
CA TRP A 149 -4.97 -0.95 24.78
C TRP A 149 -4.02 -0.13 25.66
N TYR A 150 -3.45 0.95 25.11
CA TYR A 150 -2.49 1.82 25.78
C TYR A 150 -3.14 2.74 26.82
N ALA A 151 -4.40 3.15 26.63
CA ALA A 151 -5.14 4.01 27.56
C ALA A 151 -5.36 3.35 28.94
N LYS A 152 -5.33 2.02 29.02
CA LYS A 152 -5.46 1.23 30.25
C LYS A 152 -4.25 1.50 31.17
N PRO A 153 -4.41 2.06 32.39
CA PRO A 153 -3.28 2.54 33.21
C PRO A 153 -2.19 1.50 33.49
N GLU A 154 -2.59 0.25 33.69
CA GLU A 154 -1.72 -0.89 33.93
C GLU A 154 -0.93 -1.31 32.68
N ASN A 155 -1.38 -0.98 31.48
CA ASN A 155 -0.63 -1.19 30.24
C ASN A 155 0.28 0.01 29.97
N LYS A 156 -0.26 1.23 30.10
CA LYS A 156 0.48 2.49 29.98
C LYS A 156 1.76 2.49 30.81
N GLY A 157 1.65 2.24 32.12
CA GLY A 157 2.79 2.29 33.04
C GLY A 157 3.87 1.26 32.72
N LYS A 158 3.48 0.05 32.31
CA LYS A 158 4.41 -1.03 31.91
C LYS A 158 5.10 -0.73 30.57
N PHE A 159 4.36 -0.18 29.59
CA PHE A 159 4.87 0.17 28.26
C PHE A 159 5.85 1.34 28.33
N ASP A 160 5.44 2.42 29.02
CA ASP A 160 6.26 3.62 29.18
C ASP A 160 7.58 3.30 29.87
N ALA A 161 7.54 2.48 30.95
CA ALA A 161 8.71 2.04 31.71
C ALA A 161 9.69 1.17 30.90
N LYS A 162 9.23 0.45 29.86
CA LYS A 162 10.11 -0.29 28.93
C LYS A 162 10.74 0.57 27.84
N ASN A 163 10.36 1.84 27.75
CA ASN A 163 10.81 2.80 26.73
C ASN A 163 10.72 2.27 25.28
N ILE A 164 9.63 1.56 24.99
CA ILE A 164 9.34 0.98 23.67
C ILE A 164 9.15 2.12 22.65
N THR A 165 9.62 1.90 21.43
CA THR A 165 9.22 2.66 20.24
C THR A 165 8.34 1.78 19.35
N VAL A 166 7.21 2.31 18.88
CA VAL A 166 6.32 1.64 17.93
C VAL A 166 6.52 2.24 16.55
N VAL A 167 6.59 1.38 15.54
CA VAL A 167 6.49 1.71 14.11
C VAL A 167 5.16 1.14 13.60
N GLY A 168 4.17 2.00 13.38
CA GLY A 168 2.87 1.63 12.82
C GLY A 168 2.88 1.72 11.30
N ILE A 169 2.42 0.68 10.61
CA ILE A 169 2.34 0.63 9.15
C ILE A 169 0.87 0.57 8.71
N ASP A 170 0.49 1.53 7.86
CA ASP A 170 -0.83 1.69 7.22
C ASP A 170 -1.97 2.16 8.15
N PHE A 171 -1.62 2.85 9.25
CA PHE A 171 -2.54 3.62 10.09
C PHE A 171 -1.81 4.84 10.66
N ASN A 172 -2.56 5.90 10.99
CA ASN A 172 -2.08 7.02 11.81
C ASN A 172 -2.48 6.79 13.28
N LEU A 173 -1.86 7.55 14.20
CA LEU A 173 -2.24 7.60 15.61
C LEU A 173 -2.44 9.04 16.08
N ASP A 174 -3.49 9.24 16.87
CA ASP A 174 -3.74 10.49 17.59
C ASP A 174 -2.67 10.68 18.68
N GLU A 175 -1.72 11.58 18.40
CA GLU A 175 -0.59 11.87 19.30
C GLU A 175 -1.02 12.43 20.66
N SER A 176 -2.24 12.97 20.79
CA SER A 176 -2.76 13.46 22.08
C SER A 176 -3.14 12.33 23.06
N LYS A 177 -3.33 11.09 22.56
CA LYS A 177 -3.76 9.93 23.34
C LYS A 177 -2.60 9.02 23.79
N ILE A 178 -1.36 9.36 23.43
CA ILE A 178 -0.16 8.54 23.64
C ILE A 178 0.99 9.36 24.23
N ALA A 179 1.98 8.72 24.88
CA ALA A 179 3.17 9.44 25.33
C ALA A 179 4.03 9.91 24.14
N PRO A 180 4.60 11.13 24.19
CA PRO A 180 5.34 11.70 23.07
C PRO A 180 6.68 11.00 22.83
N GLY A 181 7.12 10.99 21.57
CA GLY A 181 8.38 10.36 21.15
C GLY A 181 8.40 8.85 21.27
N LYS A 182 7.24 8.21 21.29
CA LYS A 182 7.08 6.75 21.34
C LYS A 182 6.67 6.16 19.99
N PHE A 183 6.10 6.95 19.08
CA PHE A 183 5.48 6.46 17.85
C PHE A 183 6.08 7.10 16.60
N ILE A 184 6.32 6.25 15.60
CA ILE A 184 6.42 6.60 14.19
C ILE A 184 5.28 5.86 13.51
N THR A 185 4.49 6.51 12.67
CA THR A 185 3.49 5.83 11.83
C THR A 185 3.74 6.13 10.36
N ILE A 186 3.28 5.26 9.46
CA ILE A 186 3.42 5.45 8.01
C ILE A 186 2.09 5.16 7.32
N LYS A 187 1.50 6.22 6.75
CA LYS A 187 0.46 6.15 5.72
C LYS A 187 1.02 6.59 4.36
N TYR A 188 0.28 6.25 3.31
CA TYR A 188 0.73 6.29 1.94
C TYR A 188 -0.22 7.13 1.08
N ARG A 189 0.31 8.09 0.31
CA ARG A 189 -0.47 8.90 -0.64
C ARG A 189 -0.83 8.08 -1.88
N THR A 190 -1.68 7.06 -1.73
CA THR A 190 -1.97 6.08 -2.80
C THR A 190 -2.76 6.67 -3.97
N ASN A 191 -3.38 7.84 -3.78
CA ASN A 191 -3.92 8.68 -4.83
C ASN A 191 -2.87 9.06 -5.89
N GLU A 192 -1.60 9.28 -5.51
CA GLU A 192 -0.53 9.63 -6.45
C GLU A 192 -0.24 8.48 -7.43
N ALA A 193 -0.03 7.27 -6.90
CA ALA A 193 0.20 6.08 -7.72
C ALA A 193 -1.08 5.61 -8.44
N GLY A 194 -2.26 5.83 -7.83
CA GLY A 194 -3.55 5.60 -8.46
C GLY A 194 -3.76 6.47 -9.71
N TRP A 195 -3.34 7.73 -9.69
CA TRP A 195 -3.39 8.62 -10.86
C TRP A 195 -2.57 8.08 -12.03
N ILE A 196 -1.34 7.61 -11.74
CA ILE A 196 -0.48 6.98 -12.74
C ILE A 196 -1.15 5.73 -13.32
N ALA A 197 -1.74 4.88 -12.48
CA ALA A 197 -2.45 3.68 -12.95
C ALA A 197 -3.69 4.03 -13.80
N GLY A 198 -4.47 5.04 -13.40
CA GLY A 198 -5.66 5.49 -14.13
C GLY A 198 -5.34 6.09 -15.50
N TYR A 199 -4.30 6.92 -15.58
CA TYR A 199 -3.82 7.47 -16.86
C TYR A 199 -3.30 6.35 -17.78
N ALA A 200 -2.41 5.49 -17.25
CA ALA A 200 -1.82 4.39 -18.02
C ALA A 200 -2.88 3.42 -18.54
N ALA A 201 -3.85 3.03 -17.71
CA ALA A 201 -4.94 2.14 -18.09
C ALA A 201 -5.84 2.75 -19.18
N SER A 202 -6.10 4.05 -19.09
CA SER A 202 -6.91 4.78 -20.09
C SER A 202 -6.20 4.84 -21.45
N LYS A 203 -4.91 5.18 -21.45
CA LYS A 203 -4.06 5.15 -22.65
C LYS A 203 -3.98 3.76 -23.25
N PHE A 204 -3.68 2.75 -22.44
CA PHE A 204 -3.55 1.36 -22.89
C PHE A 204 -4.84 0.89 -23.58
N LEU A 205 -6.01 1.11 -22.98
CA LEU A 205 -7.29 0.77 -23.60
C LEU A 205 -7.55 1.54 -24.90
N ALA A 206 -7.16 2.81 -25.00
CA ALA A 206 -7.29 3.55 -26.25
C ALA A 206 -6.37 3.03 -27.37
N ASP A 207 -5.22 2.46 -27.01
CA ASP A 207 -4.23 1.91 -27.94
C ASP A 207 -4.41 0.38 -28.21
N ILE A 208 -5.30 -0.33 -27.50
CA ILE A 208 -5.71 -1.72 -27.79
C ILE A 208 -7.16 -1.88 -28.30
N GLU A 209 -8.11 -1.05 -27.87
CA GLU A 209 -9.52 -1.17 -28.29
C GLU A 209 -9.89 -0.14 -29.37
N THR A 210 -10.19 -0.64 -30.56
CA THR A 210 -10.76 0.14 -31.67
C THR A 210 -12.22 0.49 -31.45
N GLU A 211 -12.99 -0.41 -30.84
CA GLU A 211 -14.39 -0.19 -30.48
C GLU A 211 -14.50 0.69 -29.22
N VAL A 212 -14.97 1.93 -29.38
CA VAL A 212 -15.12 2.90 -28.28
C VAL A 212 -16.02 2.38 -27.15
N SER A 213 -17.01 1.54 -27.46
CA SER A 213 -17.88 0.86 -26.49
C SER A 213 -17.15 -0.13 -25.58
N LYS A 214 -15.98 -0.67 -25.99
CA LYS A 214 -15.15 -1.59 -25.20
C LYS A 214 -14.08 -0.88 -24.37
N ARG A 215 -13.94 0.46 -24.48
CA ARG A 215 -13.00 1.26 -23.67
C ARG A 215 -13.55 1.52 -22.26
N THR A 216 -13.82 0.45 -21.53
CA THR A 216 -14.49 0.48 -20.22
C THR A 216 -13.55 0.05 -19.09
N LEU A 217 -13.60 0.78 -17.98
CA LEU A 217 -12.95 0.43 -16.72
C LEU A 217 -14.01 0.26 -15.62
N ALA A 218 -13.62 -0.34 -14.49
CA ALA A 218 -14.41 -0.32 -13.26
C ALA A 218 -13.50 -0.19 -12.05
N THR A 219 -14.06 0.32 -10.96
CA THR A 219 -13.44 0.28 -9.64
C THR A 219 -14.51 0.22 -8.56
N PHE A 220 -14.21 -0.41 -7.44
CA PHE A 220 -15.07 -0.53 -6.26
C PHE A 220 -14.20 -0.64 -5.01
N GLY A 221 -14.78 -0.34 -3.85
CA GLY A 221 -14.08 -0.27 -2.57
C GLY A 221 -14.71 -1.14 -1.49
N GLY A 222 -13.86 -1.63 -0.57
CA GLY A 222 -14.31 -2.34 0.64
C GLY A 222 -15.01 -1.45 1.66
N GLY A 223 -14.74 -0.15 1.63
CA GLY A 223 -15.30 0.86 2.53
C GLY A 223 -15.22 2.27 1.93
N ASN A 224 -15.61 3.28 2.72
CA ASN A 224 -15.65 4.69 2.31
C ASN A 224 -14.63 5.58 3.06
N GLU A 225 -13.62 4.96 3.67
CA GLU A 225 -12.54 5.59 4.41
C GLU A 225 -11.32 5.89 3.50
N ALA A 226 -10.49 6.87 3.89
CA ALA A 226 -9.33 7.33 3.10
C ALA A 226 -8.42 6.20 2.57
N GLY A 227 -8.17 5.17 3.40
CA GLY A 227 -7.34 4.01 3.02
C GLY A 227 -7.86 3.19 1.83
N VAL A 228 -9.14 3.34 1.47
CA VAL A 228 -9.77 2.80 0.25
C VAL A 228 -9.96 3.91 -0.79
N THR A 229 -10.47 5.06 -0.37
CA THR A 229 -10.93 6.11 -1.30
C THR A 229 -9.80 6.90 -1.95
N ASP A 230 -8.59 6.96 -1.36
CA ASP A 230 -7.41 7.59 -1.99
C ASP A 230 -7.01 6.88 -3.29
N PHE A 231 -6.95 5.55 -3.29
CA PHE A 231 -6.67 4.75 -4.49
C PHE A 231 -7.65 5.07 -5.63
N ILE A 232 -8.94 5.17 -5.28
CA ILE A 232 -10.04 5.44 -6.21
C ILE A 232 -10.00 6.89 -6.68
N ALA A 233 -9.75 7.85 -5.79
CA ALA A 233 -9.58 9.27 -6.13
C ALA A 233 -8.47 9.46 -7.16
N GLY A 234 -7.31 8.84 -6.94
CA GLY A 234 -6.20 8.80 -7.88
C GLY A 234 -6.61 8.23 -9.23
N PHE A 235 -7.09 6.99 -9.25
CA PHE A 235 -7.47 6.27 -10.47
C PHE A 235 -8.49 7.05 -11.33
N LEU A 236 -9.53 7.58 -10.70
CA LEU A 236 -10.53 8.40 -11.38
C LEU A 236 -9.95 9.74 -11.88
N GLY A 237 -9.05 10.37 -11.13
CA GLY A 237 -8.34 11.57 -11.58
C GLY A 237 -7.48 11.34 -12.83
N GLY A 238 -6.75 10.23 -12.87
CA GLY A 238 -5.94 9.83 -14.04
C GLY A 238 -6.79 9.59 -15.29
N ILE A 239 -7.94 8.91 -15.13
CA ILE A 239 -8.94 8.72 -16.21
C ILE A 239 -9.51 10.05 -16.67
N ASN A 240 -9.93 10.91 -15.74
CA ASN A 240 -10.45 12.25 -16.03
C ASN A 240 -9.42 13.11 -16.77
N TYR A 241 -8.14 13.07 -16.38
CA TYR A 241 -7.08 13.82 -17.05
C TYR A 241 -6.83 13.29 -18.47
N TRP A 242 -6.79 11.95 -18.66
CA TRP A 242 -6.70 11.35 -20.00
C TRP A 242 -7.87 11.79 -20.90
N ASN A 243 -9.11 11.66 -20.41
CA ASN A 243 -10.33 12.02 -21.13
C ASN A 243 -10.46 13.52 -21.44
N THR A 244 -9.84 14.39 -20.63
CA THR A 244 -9.82 15.84 -20.85
C THR A 244 -8.85 16.21 -21.97
N ASN A 245 -7.71 15.52 -22.07
CA ASN A 245 -6.64 15.84 -23.02
C ASN A 245 -6.72 15.05 -24.35
N ASN A 246 -7.48 13.95 -24.42
CA ASN A 246 -7.61 13.11 -25.61
C ASN A 246 -9.10 12.89 -25.94
N SER A 247 -9.69 13.81 -26.72
CA SER A 247 -11.15 13.89 -26.92
C SER A 247 -11.72 12.76 -27.80
N ASP A 248 -10.91 12.18 -28.68
CA ASP A 248 -11.18 11.04 -29.58
C ASP A 248 -10.87 9.68 -28.93
N LYS A 249 -9.94 9.67 -27.96
CA LYS A 249 -9.47 8.47 -27.25
C LYS A 249 -10.09 8.28 -25.86
N LYS A 250 -11.24 8.90 -25.59
CA LYS A 250 -11.92 8.78 -24.28
C LYS A 250 -12.25 7.33 -23.92
N VAL A 251 -12.15 7.04 -22.64
CA VAL A 251 -12.60 5.80 -21.98
C VAL A 251 -13.79 6.11 -21.06
N LYS A 252 -14.54 5.10 -20.63
CA LYS A 252 -15.67 5.24 -19.68
C LYS A 252 -15.53 4.28 -18.50
N LEU A 253 -16.33 4.49 -17.47
CA LEU A 253 -16.61 3.47 -16.47
C LEU A 253 -17.82 2.63 -16.90
N SER A 254 -17.81 1.34 -16.57
CA SER A 254 -18.96 0.45 -16.80
C SER A 254 -20.06 0.56 -15.73
N HIS A 255 -19.91 1.48 -14.78
CA HIS A 255 -20.90 1.83 -13.76
C HIS A 255 -21.14 3.35 -13.74
N ASN A 256 -22.28 3.77 -13.19
CA ASN A 256 -22.68 5.17 -13.05
C ASN A 256 -22.64 5.68 -11.59
N ALA A 257 -22.33 4.79 -10.64
CA ALA A 257 -22.14 5.08 -9.23
C ALA A 257 -21.22 4.01 -8.62
N LEU A 258 -20.47 4.38 -7.57
CA LEU A 258 -19.51 3.49 -6.91
C LEU A 258 -20.14 2.60 -5.83
N THR A 259 -19.79 1.32 -5.87
CA THR A 259 -19.90 0.41 -4.72
C THR A 259 -18.70 0.64 -3.80
N LEU A 260 -18.96 1.10 -2.57
CA LEU A 260 -17.95 1.38 -1.53
C LEU A 260 -18.31 0.67 -0.20
N ASP A 261 -19.05 -0.43 -0.29
CA ASP A 261 -19.62 -1.19 0.83
C ASP A 261 -19.40 -2.71 0.68
N THR A 262 -18.48 -3.17 -0.17
CA THR A 262 -18.25 -4.62 -0.34
C THR A 262 -17.70 -5.28 0.92
N GLY A 263 -17.12 -4.49 1.84
CA GLY A 263 -16.30 -5.00 2.92
C GLY A 263 -15.06 -5.70 2.39
N PHE A 264 -14.43 -6.48 3.28
CA PHE A 264 -13.26 -7.31 3.00
C PHE A 264 -13.52 -8.81 3.27
N ASP A 265 -14.79 -9.17 3.54
CA ASP A 265 -15.23 -10.50 3.93
C ASP A 265 -15.91 -11.21 2.75
N THR A 266 -15.14 -12.07 2.08
CA THR A 266 -15.59 -12.89 0.94
C THR A 266 -16.57 -14.01 1.32
N GLY A 267 -16.75 -14.29 2.61
CA GLY A 267 -17.76 -15.22 3.11
C GLY A 267 -19.20 -14.70 2.96
N LYS A 268 -19.37 -13.38 2.82
CA LYS A 268 -20.68 -12.75 2.59
C LYS A 268 -21.10 -12.90 1.13
N SER A 269 -21.94 -13.91 0.86
CA SER A 269 -22.45 -14.25 -0.47
C SER A 269 -23.07 -13.07 -1.23
N GLU A 270 -23.77 -12.16 -0.54
CA GLU A 270 -24.29 -10.91 -1.12
C GLU A 270 -23.18 -10.05 -1.75
N LYS A 271 -22.11 -9.78 -1.00
CA LYS A 271 -20.99 -8.94 -1.45
C LYS A 271 -20.15 -9.63 -2.52
N THR A 272 -19.93 -10.93 -2.39
CA THR A 272 -19.34 -11.78 -3.43
C THR A 272 -20.16 -11.76 -4.73
N ASN A 273 -21.49 -11.76 -4.65
CA ASN A 273 -22.37 -11.65 -5.82
C ASN A 273 -22.37 -10.23 -6.42
N ALA A 274 -22.28 -9.19 -5.60
CA ALA A 274 -22.14 -7.81 -6.07
C ALA A 274 -20.84 -7.62 -6.87
N VAL A 275 -19.70 -8.09 -6.33
CA VAL A 275 -18.40 -8.09 -7.03
C VAL A 275 -18.47 -8.90 -8.33
N LYS A 276 -19.11 -10.07 -8.31
CA LYS A 276 -19.33 -10.88 -9.53
C LYS A 276 -20.10 -10.10 -10.59
N SER A 277 -21.18 -9.41 -10.23
CA SER A 277 -21.97 -8.60 -11.16
C SER A 277 -21.17 -7.43 -11.78
N ILE A 278 -20.30 -6.77 -10.99
CA ILE A 278 -19.39 -5.72 -11.50
C ILE A 278 -18.43 -6.29 -12.56
N VAL A 279 -17.99 -7.54 -12.40
CA VAL A 279 -17.04 -8.18 -13.33
C VAL A 279 -17.73 -8.75 -14.57
N THR A 280 -18.85 -9.47 -14.40
CA THR A 280 -19.51 -10.23 -15.48
C THR A 280 -20.65 -9.47 -16.16
N THR A 281 -21.51 -8.79 -15.40
CA THR A 281 -22.67 -8.06 -15.93
C THR A 281 -22.24 -6.73 -16.56
N ASN A 282 -21.41 -5.96 -15.86
CA ASN A 282 -20.93 -4.67 -16.36
C ASN A 282 -19.75 -4.83 -17.34
N ASN A 283 -19.13 -6.02 -17.38
CA ASN A 283 -18.04 -6.42 -18.29
C ASN A 283 -16.98 -5.33 -18.63
N PRO A 284 -16.37 -4.67 -17.63
CA PRO A 284 -15.27 -3.71 -17.83
C PRO A 284 -14.02 -4.41 -18.38
N ARG A 285 -13.24 -3.75 -19.24
CA ARG A 285 -11.97 -4.30 -19.73
C ARG A 285 -10.81 -4.15 -18.74
N ILE A 286 -10.88 -3.22 -17.78
CA ILE A 286 -9.92 -3.12 -16.66
C ILE A 286 -10.66 -2.92 -15.33
N ILE A 287 -10.30 -3.68 -14.30
CA ILE A 287 -10.90 -3.60 -12.95
C ILE A 287 -9.84 -3.20 -11.92
N LEU A 288 -10.13 -2.17 -11.10
CA LEU A 288 -9.40 -1.84 -9.88
C LEU A 288 -10.23 -2.21 -8.63
N PRO A 289 -10.05 -3.41 -8.04
CA PRO A 289 -10.68 -3.79 -6.78
C PRO A 289 -9.92 -3.24 -5.57
N VAL A 290 -10.41 -2.18 -4.93
CA VAL A 290 -9.83 -1.64 -3.67
C VAL A 290 -10.53 -2.28 -2.46
N ALA A 291 -10.53 -3.61 -2.45
CA ALA A 291 -11.34 -4.44 -1.54
C ALA A 291 -10.59 -5.69 -1.03
N GLY A 292 -9.26 -5.64 -1.00
CA GLY A 292 -8.40 -6.67 -0.43
C GLY A 292 -8.66 -8.07 -1.03
N PRO A 293 -9.15 -9.05 -0.25
CA PRO A 293 -9.39 -10.42 -0.73
C PRO A 293 -10.28 -10.54 -1.97
N PHE A 294 -11.15 -9.57 -2.24
CA PHE A 294 -12.04 -9.59 -3.42
C PHE A 294 -11.30 -9.52 -4.76
N THR A 295 -9.99 -9.21 -4.82
CA THR A 295 -9.18 -9.43 -6.04
C THR A 295 -9.28 -10.89 -6.51
N ALA A 296 -9.28 -11.87 -5.61
CA ALA A 296 -9.42 -13.28 -5.97
C ALA A 296 -10.75 -13.53 -6.68
N THR A 297 -11.87 -13.01 -6.13
CA THR A 297 -13.20 -13.10 -6.74
C THR A 297 -13.25 -12.44 -8.13
N VAL A 298 -12.51 -11.35 -8.36
CA VAL A 298 -12.37 -10.76 -9.71
C VAL A 298 -11.65 -11.72 -10.66
N LEU A 299 -10.49 -12.27 -10.25
CA LEU A 299 -9.68 -13.18 -11.06
C LEU A 299 -10.38 -14.53 -11.37
N GLU A 300 -11.26 -14.98 -10.48
CA GLU A 300 -12.12 -16.15 -10.65
C GLU A 300 -13.27 -15.92 -11.62
N SER A 301 -13.77 -14.69 -11.71
CA SER A 301 -15.03 -14.36 -12.40
C SER A 301 -14.83 -13.63 -13.73
N MET A 302 -13.60 -13.20 -14.02
CA MET A 302 -13.28 -12.43 -15.23
C MET A 302 -13.19 -13.30 -16.48
N GLY A 303 -13.69 -12.77 -17.60
CA GLY A 303 -13.47 -13.29 -18.95
C GLY A 303 -12.07 -12.99 -19.47
N GLU A 304 -11.66 -13.71 -20.51
CA GLU A 304 -10.26 -13.72 -20.97
C GLU A 304 -9.70 -12.37 -21.42
N SER A 305 -10.54 -11.46 -21.92
CA SER A 305 -10.12 -10.16 -22.44
C SER A 305 -10.00 -9.04 -21.39
N GLN A 306 -10.38 -9.31 -20.13
CA GLN A 306 -10.33 -8.34 -19.04
C GLN A 306 -8.93 -8.34 -18.37
N TYR A 307 -8.60 -7.24 -17.68
CA TYR A 307 -7.38 -7.08 -16.89
C TYR A 307 -7.67 -6.50 -15.50
N VAL A 308 -6.72 -6.66 -14.57
CA VAL A 308 -6.81 -6.17 -13.18
C VAL A 308 -5.69 -5.17 -12.90
N ILE A 309 -6.00 -4.18 -12.05
CA ILE A 309 -5.01 -3.35 -11.36
C ILE A 309 -5.01 -3.75 -9.89
N GLY A 310 -3.90 -4.31 -9.40
CA GLY A 310 -3.76 -4.68 -7.99
C GLY A 310 -3.61 -3.49 -7.05
N VAL A 311 -3.65 -3.75 -5.74
CA VAL A 311 -3.42 -2.74 -4.68
C VAL A 311 -2.45 -3.25 -3.61
N ASP A 312 -1.89 -2.31 -2.84
CA ASP A 312 -0.94 -2.46 -1.73
C ASP A 312 0.44 -3.01 -2.09
N THR A 313 0.52 -4.06 -2.90
CA THR A 313 1.77 -4.67 -3.39
C THR A 313 1.60 -5.08 -4.86
N ASP A 314 2.68 -5.47 -5.54
CA ASP A 314 2.55 -6.19 -6.81
C ASP A 314 1.82 -7.54 -6.65
N GLN A 315 0.49 -7.51 -6.88
CA GLN A 315 -0.38 -8.67 -6.70
C GLN A 315 -0.15 -9.75 -7.79
N SER A 316 0.61 -9.47 -8.85
CA SER A 316 1.06 -10.50 -9.81
C SER A 316 1.94 -11.56 -9.12
N LYS A 317 2.63 -11.19 -8.03
CA LYS A 317 3.52 -12.07 -7.26
C LYS A 317 2.75 -12.97 -6.29
N ALA A 318 1.55 -12.55 -5.86
CA ALA A 318 0.64 -13.40 -5.09
C ALA A 318 -0.14 -14.35 -6.02
N PHE A 319 -0.77 -13.83 -7.08
CA PHE A 319 -1.63 -14.57 -8.00
C PHE A 319 -0.86 -15.09 -9.24
N LYS A 320 0.19 -15.88 -9.01
CA LYS A 320 1.17 -16.28 -10.05
C LYS A 320 0.53 -16.90 -11.30
N ASP A 321 -0.43 -17.81 -11.12
CA ASP A 321 -1.14 -18.50 -12.20
C ASP A 321 -2.10 -17.58 -13.01
N LYS A 322 -2.34 -16.37 -12.51
CA LYS A 322 -3.14 -15.30 -13.15
C LYS A 322 -2.32 -14.02 -13.35
N SER A 323 -0.99 -14.07 -13.21
CA SER A 323 -0.09 -12.91 -13.34
C SER A 323 -0.28 -12.15 -14.65
N ALA A 324 -0.49 -12.85 -15.77
CA ALA A 324 -0.79 -12.28 -17.07
C ALA A 324 -2.14 -11.51 -17.18
N LYS A 325 -2.96 -11.46 -16.11
CA LYS A 325 -4.13 -10.59 -16.01
C LYS A 325 -3.84 -9.23 -15.36
N PHE A 326 -2.72 -9.06 -14.67
CA PHE A 326 -2.37 -7.80 -14.02
C PHE A 326 -1.72 -6.82 -15.00
N PHE A 327 -2.40 -5.70 -15.25
CA PHE A 327 -1.88 -4.57 -16.03
C PHE A 327 -0.82 -3.80 -15.23
N THR A 328 -1.04 -3.64 -13.92
CA THR A 328 -0.10 -3.11 -12.93
C THR A 328 -0.69 -3.36 -11.53
N SER A 329 -0.02 -2.91 -10.47
CA SER A 329 -0.59 -2.74 -9.13
C SER A 329 -0.25 -1.36 -8.58
N ILE A 330 -1.15 -0.75 -7.81
CA ILE A 330 -0.90 0.49 -7.06
C ILE A 330 -0.25 0.10 -5.73
N GLU A 331 1.06 0.23 -5.65
CA GLU A 331 1.88 -0.29 -4.56
C GLU A 331 2.14 0.74 -3.45
N LYS A 332 1.92 0.32 -2.20
CA LYS A 332 2.56 0.88 -1.01
C LYS A 332 3.94 0.24 -0.91
N ARG A 333 5.02 1.02 -0.82
CA ARG A 333 6.40 0.51 -0.74
C ARG A 333 6.77 0.12 0.70
N LEU A 334 5.94 -0.76 1.29
CA LEU A 334 5.94 -1.15 2.71
C LEU A 334 7.33 -1.60 3.21
N GLY A 335 8.04 -2.39 2.42
CA GLY A 335 9.39 -2.86 2.76
C GLY A 335 10.46 -1.78 2.70
N ASP A 336 10.38 -0.86 1.73
CA ASP A 336 11.33 0.25 1.55
C ASP A 336 11.23 1.24 2.72
N THR A 337 10.00 1.69 3.01
CA THR A 337 9.73 2.67 4.07
C THR A 337 10.06 2.10 5.45
N LEU A 338 9.67 0.85 5.73
CA LEU A 338 10.02 0.19 6.99
C LEU A 338 11.54 -0.04 7.12
N PHE A 339 12.22 -0.48 6.06
CA PHE A 339 13.68 -0.66 6.10
C PHE A 339 14.40 0.65 6.44
N ARG A 340 14.01 1.76 5.82
CA ARG A 340 14.57 3.10 6.10
C ARG A 340 14.26 3.56 7.51
N VAL A 341 13.03 3.42 7.99
CA VAL A 341 12.66 3.76 9.39
C VAL A 341 13.46 2.93 10.41
N ILE A 342 13.62 1.63 10.21
CA ILE A 342 14.35 0.75 11.14
C ILE A 342 15.86 1.03 11.08
N ARG A 343 16.42 1.27 9.88
CA ARG A 343 17.80 1.75 9.68
C ARG A 343 18.04 3.05 10.44
N ASP A 344 17.15 4.03 10.32
CA ASP A 344 17.35 5.37 10.92
C ASP A 344 17.02 5.41 12.43
N LEU A 345 16.29 4.42 12.95
CA LEU A 345 16.22 4.14 14.40
C LEU A 345 17.49 3.44 14.92
N TYR A 346 18.17 2.68 14.07
CA TYR A 346 19.38 1.93 14.41
C TYR A 346 20.63 2.80 14.36
N LEU A 347 20.87 3.53 13.27
CA LEU A 347 22.01 4.44 13.12
C LEU A 347 21.81 5.68 14.00
N LYS A 348 22.91 6.24 14.53
CA LYS A 348 22.89 7.57 15.17
C LYS A 348 23.01 8.70 14.15
N ASP A 349 23.78 8.47 13.09
CA ASP A 349 23.82 9.32 11.90
C ASP A 349 22.75 8.84 10.91
N LYS A 350 21.62 9.56 10.83
CA LYS A 350 20.53 9.25 9.88
C LYS A 350 21.01 9.44 8.44
N ALA A 351 20.52 8.61 7.50
CA ALA A 351 20.85 8.77 6.08
C ALA A 351 20.10 9.97 5.45
N SER A 352 20.57 10.46 4.31
CA SER A 352 20.00 11.61 3.61
C SER A 352 18.60 11.37 3.01
N ASP A 353 18.20 10.11 2.85
CA ASP A 353 16.86 9.70 2.42
C ASP A 353 15.93 9.34 3.60
N THR A 354 16.25 9.82 4.81
CA THR A 354 15.50 9.47 6.03
C THR A 354 14.04 9.94 5.99
N LEU A 355 13.14 9.07 6.44
CA LEU A 355 11.72 9.37 6.61
C LEU A 355 11.39 9.94 8.01
N ILE A 356 12.37 10.01 8.93
CA ILE A 356 12.12 10.27 10.35
C ILE A 356 12.82 11.52 10.87
N THR A 357 13.03 12.54 10.03
CA THR A 357 13.66 13.82 10.42
C THR A 357 12.98 14.45 11.64
N GLY A 358 11.65 14.47 11.66
CA GLY A 358 10.84 15.07 12.74
C GLY A 358 10.59 14.20 13.98
N PHE A 359 11.16 12.99 14.07
CA PHE A 359 11.00 12.09 15.21
C PHE A 359 12.16 12.22 16.21
N GLU A 360 11.80 12.39 17.49
CA GLU A 360 12.71 12.48 18.63
C GLU A 360 12.26 11.53 19.75
N LYS A 361 13.06 10.49 20.03
CA LYS A 361 12.67 9.44 20.99
C LYS A 361 12.49 10.01 22.41
N GLY A 362 11.28 9.88 22.93
CA GLY A 362 10.83 10.42 24.22
C GLY A 362 10.44 11.90 24.23
N VAL A 363 10.50 12.61 23.10
CA VAL A 363 10.21 14.06 23.00
C VAL A 363 9.12 14.37 21.96
N LYS A 364 9.19 13.78 20.76
CA LYS A 364 8.26 14.06 19.65
C LYS A 364 7.98 12.81 18.81
N SER A 365 6.72 12.43 18.70
CA SER A 365 6.25 11.35 17.81
C SER A 365 6.15 11.87 16.37
N LEU A 366 5.89 10.99 15.40
CA LEU A 366 5.78 11.38 14.00
C LEU A 366 4.77 10.50 13.24
N ASN A 367 3.64 11.08 12.83
CA ASN A 367 2.83 10.53 11.76
C ASN A 367 3.41 10.90 10.38
N ILE A 368 3.74 9.91 9.55
CA ILE A 368 4.28 10.11 8.20
C ILE A 368 3.18 9.85 7.17
N PHE A 369 2.94 10.81 6.27
CA PHE A 369 2.05 10.63 5.12
C PHE A 369 2.81 10.92 3.83
N SER A 370 3.45 9.88 3.29
CA SER A 370 4.48 10.01 2.23
C SER A 370 3.99 9.57 0.86
N GLY A 371 4.55 10.22 -0.17
CA GLY A 371 4.19 10.05 -1.57
C GLY A 371 5.28 9.43 -2.44
N ARG A 372 5.17 9.68 -3.75
CA ARG A 372 6.10 9.21 -4.79
C ARG A 372 7.46 9.90 -4.71
N SER A 373 7.51 11.16 -4.26
CA SER A 373 8.76 11.90 -3.94
C SER A 373 9.66 11.08 -3.02
N ASP A 374 9.05 10.51 -1.99
CA ASP A 374 9.74 9.82 -0.89
C ASP A 374 9.95 8.34 -1.20
N LYS A 375 9.61 7.91 -2.43
CA LYS A 375 9.50 6.51 -2.89
C LYS A 375 8.50 5.66 -2.11
N ALA A 376 7.59 6.25 -1.34
CA ALA A 376 6.64 5.50 -0.51
C ALA A 376 5.50 4.86 -1.31
N VAL A 377 5.17 5.38 -2.51
CA VAL A 377 4.20 4.76 -3.43
C VAL A 377 4.71 4.70 -4.88
N SER A 378 4.25 3.71 -5.63
CA SER A 378 4.48 3.60 -7.08
C SER A 378 3.40 2.72 -7.73
N VAL A 379 3.36 2.71 -9.05
CA VAL A 379 2.81 1.56 -9.79
C VAL A 379 3.90 0.50 -10.01
N SER A 380 3.49 -0.77 -10.12
CA SER A 380 4.35 -1.87 -10.55
C SER A 380 4.63 -1.82 -12.06
N GLU A 381 5.49 -2.70 -12.55
CA GLU A 381 5.54 -3.04 -13.98
C GLU A 381 4.31 -3.89 -14.37
N ASN A 382 4.05 -4.02 -15.67
CA ASN A 382 3.03 -4.95 -16.16
C ASN A 382 3.59 -6.38 -16.18
N SER A 383 2.73 -7.36 -15.91
CA SER A 383 3.10 -8.78 -15.89
C SER A 383 2.48 -9.58 -17.03
N PHE A 384 2.22 -8.93 -18.17
CA PHE A 384 1.83 -9.62 -19.39
C PHE A 384 3.00 -10.42 -19.97
N GLY A 385 2.69 -11.48 -20.73
CA GLY A 385 3.68 -12.16 -21.56
C GLY A 385 4.16 -11.28 -22.73
N GLU A 386 5.29 -11.66 -23.32
CA GLU A 386 5.89 -10.92 -24.44
C GLU A 386 4.95 -10.75 -25.64
N GLY A 387 4.93 -9.54 -26.20
CA GLY A 387 4.07 -9.16 -27.33
C GLY A 387 3.50 -7.74 -27.21
N ASP A 388 2.70 -7.33 -28.21
CA ASP A 388 2.20 -5.95 -28.36
C ASP A 388 1.54 -5.37 -27.11
N ASN A 389 0.78 -6.17 -26.36
CA ASN A 389 0.09 -5.68 -25.16
C ASN A 389 1.07 -5.35 -24.03
N LYS A 390 2.18 -6.09 -23.87
CA LYS A 390 3.25 -5.75 -22.93
C LYS A 390 3.91 -4.42 -23.36
N THR A 391 4.30 -4.30 -24.63
CA THR A 391 4.92 -3.08 -25.18
C THR A 391 4.02 -1.85 -25.00
N LYS A 392 2.71 -1.96 -25.27
CA LYS A 392 1.74 -0.88 -25.08
C LYS A 392 1.52 -0.54 -23.62
N ALA A 393 1.50 -1.53 -22.73
CA ALA A 393 1.37 -1.32 -21.28
C ALA A 393 2.60 -0.63 -20.69
N ASP A 394 3.80 -1.07 -21.04
CA ASP A 394 5.06 -0.44 -20.61
C ASP A 394 5.17 1.01 -21.11
N ALA A 395 4.83 1.26 -22.38
CA ALA A 395 4.77 2.62 -22.93
C ALA A 395 3.73 3.51 -22.21
N ALA A 396 2.56 2.96 -21.88
CA ALA A 396 1.53 3.71 -21.16
C ALA A 396 1.89 3.99 -19.69
N LEU A 397 2.55 3.03 -19.01
CA LEU A 397 3.06 3.20 -17.65
C LEU A 397 4.24 4.18 -17.61
N ALA A 398 5.10 4.22 -18.64
CA ALA A 398 6.17 5.21 -18.77
C ALA A 398 5.59 6.62 -18.96
N GLU A 399 4.72 6.82 -19.95
CA GLU A 399 4.09 8.12 -20.22
C GLU A 399 3.33 8.64 -18.98
N ALA A 400 2.61 7.78 -18.26
CA ALA A 400 1.93 8.15 -17.02
C ALA A 400 2.89 8.63 -15.91
N LYS A 401 4.04 7.98 -15.74
CA LYS A 401 5.07 8.37 -14.76
C LYS A 401 5.71 9.72 -15.11
N ASP A 402 5.93 9.99 -16.39
CA ASP A 402 6.52 11.25 -16.86
C ASP A 402 5.51 12.41 -16.76
N LYS A 403 4.24 12.17 -17.12
CA LYS A 403 3.15 13.17 -16.96
C LYS A 403 2.93 13.51 -15.50
N PHE A 404 2.88 12.52 -14.60
CA PHE A 404 2.83 12.74 -13.16
C PHE A 404 3.99 13.65 -12.71
N THR A 405 5.22 13.25 -13.03
CA THR A 405 6.44 13.98 -12.60
C THR A 405 6.47 15.42 -13.13
N THR A 406 5.92 15.65 -14.33
CA THR A 406 5.76 16.99 -14.91
C THR A 406 4.75 17.85 -14.14
N LEU A 407 3.59 17.27 -13.78
CA LEU A 407 2.50 17.98 -13.09
C LEU A 407 2.84 18.29 -11.62
N THR A 408 3.50 17.35 -10.93
CA THR A 408 3.83 17.49 -9.50
C THR A 408 5.19 18.14 -9.25
N ASN A 409 5.87 18.65 -10.28
CA ASN A 409 7.18 19.27 -10.13
C ASN A 409 7.12 20.50 -9.19
N GLY A 410 7.99 20.52 -8.18
CA GLY A 410 8.00 21.58 -7.15
C GLY A 410 6.81 21.55 -6.19
N LYS A 411 6.03 20.45 -6.14
CA LYS A 411 4.94 20.25 -5.16
C LYS A 411 5.39 19.32 -4.03
N THR A 412 4.96 19.59 -2.81
CA THR A 412 5.42 18.89 -1.58
C THR A 412 4.29 18.49 -0.64
N THR A 413 3.33 19.39 -0.37
CA THR A 413 2.13 19.08 0.43
C THR A 413 1.26 18.05 -0.29
N ALA A 414 0.46 17.29 0.46
CA ALA A 414 -0.43 16.30 -0.15
C ALA A 414 -1.54 16.99 -0.96
N LYS A 415 -1.98 18.18 -0.48
CA LYS A 415 -2.96 19.03 -1.16
C LYS A 415 -2.45 19.63 -2.47
N ASP A 416 -1.25 20.21 -2.51
CA ASP A 416 -0.65 20.77 -3.73
C ASP A 416 -0.54 19.74 -4.86
N ILE A 417 -0.20 18.50 -4.49
CA ILE A 417 -0.10 17.38 -5.42
C ILE A 417 -1.49 16.98 -5.92
N ALA A 418 -2.49 16.86 -5.04
CA ALA A 418 -3.87 16.56 -5.45
C ALA A 418 -4.45 17.64 -6.37
N ASP A 419 -4.29 18.92 -6.02
CA ASP A 419 -4.70 20.08 -6.83
C ASP A 419 -4.04 20.03 -8.23
N ALA A 420 -2.73 19.75 -8.31
CA ALA A 420 -1.98 19.69 -9.58
C ALA A 420 -2.32 18.49 -10.46
N LEU A 421 -2.69 17.36 -9.85
CA LEU A 421 -3.18 16.16 -10.55
C LEU A 421 -4.66 16.26 -10.94
N GLY A 422 -5.38 17.24 -10.38
CA GLY A 422 -6.82 17.39 -10.53
C GLY A 422 -7.60 16.25 -9.86
N THR A 423 -7.21 15.83 -8.66
CA THR A 423 -7.90 14.84 -7.82
C THR A 423 -8.53 15.50 -6.58
N PRO A 424 -9.59 14.93 -5.99
CA PRO A 424 -10.04 15.36 -4.66
C PRO A 424 -9.00 14.94 -3.61
N TYR A 425 -8.82 15.77 -2.59
CA TYR A 425 -8.01 15.42 -1.42
C TYR A 425 -8.89 14.80 -0.34
N MET A 426 -8.54 13.58 0.11
CA MET A 426 -9.44 12.72 0.90
C MET A 426 -9.08 12.76 2.39
N HIS A 427 -9.59 13.78 3.10
CA HIS A 427 -9.35 13.95 4.54
C HIS A 427 -9.90 12.79 5.38
N GLU A 428 -9.18 12.38 6.43
CA GLU A 428 -9.70 11.46 7.45
C GLU A 428 -10.89 12.12 8.18
N GLY A 429 -12.09 11.51 8.10
CA GLY A 429 -13.26 11.91 8.89
C GLY A 429 -14.57 12.10 8.10
N SER A 430 -14.57 12.82 6.97
CA SER A 430 -15.81 13.09 6.22
C SER A 430 -16.06 12.11 5.08
N THR A 431 -16.46 10.88 5.43
CA THR A 431 -16.72 9.80 4.46
C THR A 431 -17.86 10.11 3.49
N ASN A 432 -18.92 10.81 3.93
CA ASN A 432 -20.05 11.20 3.06
C ASN A 432 -19.64 12.16 1.92
N ASP A 433 -18.67 13.04 2.17
CA ASP A 433 -18.17 13.98 1.16
C ASP A 433 -17.23 13.27 0.19
N GLN A 434 -16.36 12.39 0.69
CA GLN A 434 -15.54 11.51 -0.14
C GLN A 434 -16.39 10.70 -1.14
N VAL A 435 -17.47 10.04 -0.68
CA VAL A 435 -18.43 9.32 -1.54
C VAL A 435 -19.05 10.25 -2.59
N SER A 436 -19.35 11.50 -2.22
CA SER A 436 -19.91 12.49 -3.15
C SER A 436 -18.93 12.87 -4.26
N HIS A 437 -17.67 13.12 -3.92
CA HIS A 437 -16.63 13.54 -4.88
C HIS A 437 -16.26 12.45 -5.88
N LEU A 438 -16.17 11.21 -5.41
CA LEU A 438 -15.87 10.08 -6.29
C LEU A 438 -17.02 9.81 -7.26
N ASN A 439 -18.28 9.90 -6.82
CA ASN A 439 -19.44 9.77 -7.72
C ASN A 439 -19.57 10.95 -8.71
N TYR A 440 -19.21 12.18 -8.30
CA TYR A 440 -19.08 13.32 -9.23
C TYR A 440 -18.06 13.02 -10.35
N PHE A 441 -16.92 12.41 -10.03
CA PHE A 441 -15.96 11.92 -11.03
C PHE A 441 -16.53 10.82 -11.92
N VAL A 442 -17.28 9.84 -11.39
CA VAL A 442 -17.93 8.81 -12.22
C VAL A 442 -18.86 9.45 -13.26
N LYS A 443 -19.72 10.39 -12.84
CA LYS A 443 -20.59 11.15 -13.75
C LYS A 443 -19.79 11.90 -14.82
N LYS A 444 -18.76 12.64 -14.40
CA LYS A 444 -17.91 13.44 -15.29
C LYS A 444 -17.16 12.60 -16.33
N ILE A 445 -16.67 11.41 -15.94
CA ILE A 445 -15.97 10.48 -16.83
C ILE A 445 -16.93 9.87 -17.87
N ASN A 446 -18.13 9.48 -17.44
CA ASN A 446 -19.12 8.86 -18.33
C ASN A 446 -19.84 9.85 -19.26
N GLY A 447 -19.83 11.14 -18.90
CA GLY A 447 -20.57 12.21 -19.59
C GLY A 447 -22.04 12.25 -19.19
N LEU A 448 -22.33 12.01 -17.90
CA LEU A 448 -23.67 12.12 -17.32
C LEU A 448 -23.96 13.55 -16.84
N ASP A 449 -25.23 13.89 -16.68
CA ASP A 449 -25.66 15.16 -16.10
C ASP A 449 -25.22 15.30 -14.63
N ILE A 450 -24.66 16.46 -14.32
CA ILE A 450 -24.16 16.87 -13.01
C ILE A 450 -24.94 18.11 -12.59
N THR A 451 -25.59 18.07 -11.43
CA THR A 451 -26.40 19.19 -10.93
C THR A 451 -25.53 20.35 -10.45
N GLU A 452 -26.10 21.56 -10.38
CA GLU A 452 -25.41 22.70 -9.76
C GLU A 452 -25.11 22.46 -8.27
N GLU A 453 -25.90 21.63 -7.57
CA GLU A 453 -25.62 21.20 -6.20
C GLU A 453 -24.37 20.31 -6.14
N GLU A 454 -24.22 19.35 -7.06
CA GLU A 454 -23.05 18.46 -7.13
C GLU A 454 -21.77 19.24 -7.47
N LYS A 455 -21.83 20.20 -8.39
CA LYS A 455 -20.72 21.15 -8.68
C LYS A 455 -20.39 22.01 -7.47
N THR A 456 -21.40 22.65 -6.88
CA THR A 456 -21.26 23.52 -5.70
C THR A 456 -20.67 22.75 -4.51
N LYS A 457 -21.04 21.47 -4.34
CA LYS A 457 -20.46 20.62 -3.30
C LYS A 457 -18.99 20.34 -3.57
N TRP A 458 -18.66 19.87 -4.78
CA TRP A 458 -17.28 19.63 -5.22
C TRP A 458 -16.37 20.87 -5.02
N GLU A 459 -16.86 22.06 -5.36
CA GLU A 459 -16.10 23.31 -5.22
C GLU A 459 -15.87 23.69 -3.74
N LYS A 460 -16.93 23.67 -2.92
CA LYS A 460 -16.90 24.11 -1.50
C LYS A 460 -16.08 23.21 -0.58
N THR A 461 -15.86 21.96 -0.96
CA THR A 461 -15.04 21.00 -0.19
C THR A 461 -13.55 21.11 -0.50
N THR A 462 -13.14 22.00 -1.42
CA THR A 462 -11.75 22.47 -1.46
C THR A 462 -11.48 23.22 -0.16
N PRO A 463 -10.56 22.79 0.72
CA PRO A 463 -10.45 23.33 2.07
C PRO A 463 -10.26 24.85 2.10
N ASP A 464 -11.06 25.52 2.94
CA ASP A 464 -10.84 26.93 3.27
C ASP A 464 -9.55 27.05 4.10
N LYS A 465 -8.75 28.10 3.87
CA LYS A 465 -7.32 28.20 4.28
C LYS A 465 -7.04 28.35 5.79
N LYS A 466 -7.94 27.84 6.63
CA LYS A 466 -7.94 27.96 8.09
C LYS A 466 -7.75 26.63 8.80
N GLU A 467 -8.10 25.51 8.18
CA GLU A 467 -7.89 24.17 8.76
C GLU A 467 -6.51 23.59 8.42
N GLU A 468 -5.87 24.06 7.34
CA GLU A 468 -4.50 23.72 6.89
C GLU A 468 -3.42 23.76 8.00
N ASN A 469 -3.63 24.53 9.08
CA ASN A 469 -2.64 24.74 10.14
C ASN A 469 -2.59 23.66 11.23
N LYS A 470 -3.45 22.64 11.22
CA LYS A 470 -3.43 21.55 12.22
C LYS A 470 -2.74 20.28 11.75
N ASP A 471 -3.06 19.81 10.55
CA ASP A 471 -2.70 18.45 10.14
C ASP A 471 -1.40 18.37 9.31
N GLU A 472 -1.00 19.43 8.60
CA GLU A 472 0.20 19.43 7.75
C GLU A 472 1.43 20.12 8.38
N LYS A 473 1.33 20.68 9.59
CA LYS A 473 2.40 21.49 10.21
C LYS A 473 3.48 20.67 10.94
N LEU A 474 3.99 19.63 10.28
CA LEU A 474 5.00 18.70 10.82
C LEU A 474 6.31 18.58 10.04
N HIS A 475 6.48 19.30 8.92
CA HIS A 475 7.83 19.61 8.43
C HIS A 475 8.45 20.72 9.28
N GLY A 476 9.67 20.50 9.77
CA GLY A 476 10.48 21.55 10.38
C GLY A 476 11.22 22.32 9.30
N ASP A 477 11.19 23.65 9.36
CA ASP A 477 11.99 24.51 8.49
C ASP A 477 13.49 24.23 8.70
N ASP A 478 14.24 24.02 7.61
CA ASP A 478 15.69 23.82 7.64
C ASP A 478 16.42 25.18 7.69
N PRO A 479 17.15 25.50 8.78
CA PRO A 479 17.86 26.77 8.92
C PRO A 479 19.31 26.71 8.39
N ASN A 480 19.64 25.83 7.43
CA ASN A 480 21.00 25.68 6.92
C ASN A 480 21.14 25.71 5.38
N ALA A 481 20.49 26.69 4.74
CA ALA A 481 20.91 27.17 3.42
C ALA A 481 22.28 27.86 3.54
N GLY A 482 23.35 27.05 3.48
CA GLY A 482 24.73 27.47 3.77
C GLY A 482 25.24 28.60 2.87
N SER A 483 26.03 29.49 3.48
CA SER A 483 26.76 30.54 2.76
C SER A 483 27.84 29.94 1.86
N ASP A 484 27.98 30.48 0.65
CA ASP A 484 29.22 30.36 -0.11
C ASP A 484 29.58 31.70 -0.76
N SER A 485 30.88 31.97 -0.93
CA SER A 485 31.39 33.32 -1.19
C SER A 485 32.30 33.40 -2.41
N ASN A 486 32.08 34.39 -3.29
CA ASN A 486 33.08 35.18 -4.04
C ASN A 486 32.30 36.24 -4.85
N ASN A 487 32.47 37.55 -4.63
CA ASN A 487 33.66 38.39 -4.84
C ASN A 487 33.94 38.70 -6.33
N ASP A 488 33.40 39.82 -6.80
CA ASP A 488 34.11 40.72 -7.71
C ASP A 488 33.70 42.19 -7.41
N THR A 489 34.27 43.15 -8.15
CA THR A 489 34.63 44.47 -7.65
C THR A 489 34.06 45.62 -8.47
N SER A 490 33.79 46.75 -7.82
CA SER A 490 34.06 48.10 -8.36
C SER A 490 33.81 49.18 -7.29
N THR A 491 34.40 50.35 -7.49
CA THR A 491 34.49 51.43 -6.50
C THR A 491 33.88 52.73 -7.01
N GLU A 492 33.16 53.47 -6.16
CA GLU A 492 33.30 54.91 -5.89
C GLU A 492 32.40 55.26 -4.68
N VAL A 493 32.86 55.74 -3.51
CA VAL A 493 33.62 56.95 -3.12
C VAL A 493 32.71 58.11 -2.66
N LYS A 494 32.54 58.17 -1.33
CA LYS A 494 32.48 59.39 -0.47
C LYS A 494 31.23 60.33 -0.52
N PRO A 495 31.03 61.19 0.52
CA PRO A 495 31.34 60.99 1.96
C PRO A 495 30.33 61.66 2.96
N GLN A 496 30.64 61.54 4.27
CA GLN A 496 30.31 62.49 5.36
C GLN A 496 28.84 62.56 5.85
N ASP A 497 28.52 62.89 7.11
CA ASP A 497 29.41 63.26 8.24
C ASP A 497 28.83 62.89 9.64
N THR A 498 29.66 63.05 10.70
CA THR A 498 29.39 63.31 12.15
C THR A 498 28.01 62.96 12.81
N GLU A 499 27.90 62.55 14.08
CA GLU A 499 28.83 62.67 15.23
C GLU A 499 28.61 61.58 16.33
N LYS A 500 29.11 61.79 17.56
CA LYS A 500 29.31 60.78 18.63
C LYS A 500 28.45 61.08 19.91
N PRO A 501 28.61 60.45 21.11
CA PRO A 501 27.44 59.92 21.85
C PRO A 501 27.32 60.39 23.32
N LYS A 502 26.40 59.78 24.07
CA LYS A 502 26.48 59.49 25.53
C LYS A 502 25.59 58.28 25.85
N GLU A 503 26.08 57.25 26.54
CA GLU A 503 26.25 57.12 28.01
C GLU A 503 24.93 57.24 28.79
N ASP A 504 24.65 56.48 29.86
CA ASP A 504 25.07 55.17 30.43
C ASP A 504 24.27 55.01 31.76
N LYS A 505 24.28 53.81 32.38
CA LYS A 505 23.86 53.50 33.77
C LYS A 505 22.36 53.45 34.07
N SER A 506 21.91 52.74 35.13
CA SER A 506 22.36 51.48 35.77
C SER A 506 21.35 51.09 36.87
N ASN A 507 21.44 49.84 37.37
CA ASN A 507 20.90 49.39 38.67
C ASN A 507 19.37 49.34 38.86
N LYS A 508 18.84 48.58 39.84
CA LYS A 508 19.15 47.18 40.28
C LYS A 508 18.10 46.72 41.32
N ASP A 509 17.88 45.41 41.36
CA ASP A 509 17.52 44.55 42.50
C ASP A 509 16.30 44.82 43.43
N ALA A 510 15.75 43.68 43.91
CA ALA A 510 15.21 43.42 45.26
C ALA A 510 13.71 43.66 45.60
N ASN A 511 12.91 42.60 45.36
CA ASN A 511 12.42 41.66 46.39
C ASN A 511 11.59 42.15 47.62
N ALA A 512 10.37 41.62 47.77
CA ALA A 512 9.80 41.14 49.05
C ALA A 512 8.50 40.30 48.83
N GLU A 513 8.28 39.28 49.67
CA GLU A 513 7.03 38.50 49.76
C GLU A 513 6.16 38.96 50.94
N ASN A 514 4.88 38.56 50.97
CA ASN A 514 4.27 37.64 51.97
C ASN A 514 2.77 37.96 52.28
N SER A 515 2.10 36.99 52.94
CA SER A 515 0.82 37.03 53.67
C SER A 515 -0.42 36.43 53.00
N THR A 516 -0.77 35.25 53.51
CA THR A 516 -2.14 34.71 53.77
C THR A 516 -3.14 35.74 54.31
N GLY A 517 -4.48 35.57 54.25
CA GLY A 517 -5.32 34.45 53.76
C GLY A 517 -6.41 34.04 54.79
N ASP A 518 -7.68 33.86 54.40
CA ASP A 518 -8.79 33.38 55.28
C ASP A 518 -9.99 32.75 54.49
N VAL A 519 -11.04 32.27 55.19
CA VAL A 519 -12.02 31.23 54.76
C VAL A 519 -13.51 31.67 54.92
N GLY A 520 -14.48 31.14 54.13
CA GLY A 520 -15.92 31.27 54.48
C GLY A 520 -17.04 30.87 53.48
N SER A 521 -17.44 29.60 53.46
CA SER A 521 -18.81 29.01 53.27
C SER A 521 -19.97 29.70 52.50
N ASP A 522 -20.41 29.05 51.42
CA ASP A 522 -21.75 28.46 51.15
C ASP A 522 -23.13 29.22 51.07
N THR A 523 -23.81 28.96 49.93
CA THR A 523 -25.26 28.63 49.71
C THR A 523 -26.40 29.67 49.49
N LYS A 524 -27.11 29.45 48.35
CA LYS A 524 -28.57 29.65 48.04
C LYS A 524 -29.17 31.08 47.93
N THR A 525 -30.31 31.36 47.25
CA THR A 525 -31.06 30.80 46.08
C THR A 525 -32.28 31.71 45.70
N GLN A 526 -32.68 31.75 44.41
CA GLN A 526 -33.99 32.19 43.82
C GLN A 526 -34.49 33.66 43.91
N LYS A 527 -34.76 34.26 42.74
CA LYS A 527 -36.10 34.63 42.17
C LYS A 527 -35.93 35.43 40.85
N GLY A 528 -36.85 35.46 39.89
CA GLY A 528 -38.11 34.71 39.69
C GLY A 528 -39.07 35.43 38.71
N ASP A 529 -39.90 34.67 37.98
CA ASP A 529 -41.11 35.09 37.20
C ASP A 529 -40.93 36.10 36.03
N THR A 530 -41.80 36.20 35.00
CA THR A 530 -43.12 35.56 34.75
C THR A 530 -43.35 35.28 33.23
N THR A 531 -44.44 34.56 32.95
CA THR A 531 -45.14 34.14 31.71
C THR A 531 -45.33 35.20 30.57
N GLU A 532 -46.02 35.03 29.43
CA GLU A 532 -47.05 34.09 28.91
C GLU A 532 -47.16 34.34 27.36
N ASP A 533 -47.51 33.46 26.42
CA ASP A 533 -47.47 31.98 26.22
C ASP A 533 -47.46 31.80 24.65
N ASN A 534 -48.15 30.98 23.83
CA ASN A 534 -49.09 29.85 23.91
C ASN A 534 -49.14 29.07 22.56
N ASN A 535 -49.14 27.73 22.60
CA ASN A 535 -50.15 26.81 22.01
C ASN A 535 -49.54 25.40 21.75
N LYS A 536 -50.32 24.33 22.03
CA LYS A 536 -49.86 22.93 22.11
C LYS A 536 -50.99 21.96 21.75
N SER A 537 -50.68 20.84 21.09
CA SER A 537 -51.58 19.68 20.98
C SER A 537 -50.87 18.40 21.47
N GLU A 538 -51.61 17.55 22.17
CA GLU A 538 -51.07 16.42 22.94
C GLU A 538 -52.15 15.33 23.13
N SER A 539 -51.75 14.18 23.71
CA SER A 539 -52.55 12.98 24.02
C SER A 539 -52.87 12.05 22.84
N GLY A 540 -53.01 10.74 23.04
CA GLY A 540 -52.90 9.99 24.31
C GLY A 540 -52.86 8.47 24.14
N SER A 541 -52.64 7.75 25.24
CA SER A 541 -52.56 6.27 25.30
C SER A 541 -53.74 5.68 26.08
N SER A 542 -54.25 4.51 25.68
CA SER A 542 -55.07 3.62 26.51
C SER A 542 -55.24 2.23 25.89
N ASP A 543 -55.32 1.18 26.72
CA ASP A 543 -55.53 -0.22 26.34
C ASP A 543 -56.90 -0.54 25.72
N LYS A 544 -57.00 -1.71 25.05
CA LYS A 544 -58.18 -2.59 25.18
C LYS A 544 -57.98 -4.03 24.69
N THR A 545 -58.68 -4.97 25.35
CA THR A 545 -58.76 -6.41 25.01
C THR A 545 -60.21 -6.91 25.00
N SER A 546 -60.53 -7.81 24.06
CA SER A 546 -61.68 -8.74 23.94
C SER A 546 -61.47 -9.52 22.62
N SER A 547 -61.51 -10.86 22.51
CA SER A 547 -62.62 -11.82 22.75
C SER A 547 -63.86 -11.53 21.87
N ASP A 548 -64.58 -12.49 21.28
CA ASP A 548 -64.48 -13.96 21.18
C ASP A 548 -65.35 -14.38 19.95
N THR A 549 -65.39 -15.59 19.35
CA THR A 549 -65.03 -17.00 19.61
C THR A 549 -64.65 -17.65 18.25
N THR A 550 -64.20 -18.90 18.04
CA THR A 550 -63.69 -20.08 18.81
C THR A 550 -62.76 -20.87 17.82
N LYS A 551 -62.23 -22.10 17.96
CA LYS A 551 -62.31 -23.30 18.84
C LYS A 551 -60.92 -24.04 18.69
N ASP A 552 -60.58 -25.22 19.21
CA ASP A 552 -61.31 -26.31 19.87
C ASP A 552 -60.44 -27.10 20.89
N MET A 553 -60.99 -28.21 21.39
CA MET A 553 -60.51 -29.17 22.39
C MET A 553 -59.40 -30.14 21.88
N ALA A 554 -58.61 -30.83 22.72
CA ALA A 554 -58.80 -31.19 24.14
C ALA A 554 -57.48 -31.21 25.00
N GLN A 555 -57.58 -31.73 26.23
CA GLN A 555 -56.66 -31.58 27.40
C GLN A 555 -56.58 -32.94 28.19
N PRO A 556 -55.97 -33.09 29.41
CA PRO A 556 -54.86 -32.39 30.12
C PRO A 556 -53.89 -33.32 30.96
N ASP A 557 -52.98 -32.71 31.76
CA ASP A 557 -52.43 -33.13 33.09
C ASP A 557 -51.62 -34.46 33.25
N THR A 558 -50.86 -34.77 34.33
CA THR A 558 -50.78 -34.29 35.76
C THR A 558 -49.34 -34.11 36.34
N THR A 559 -49.31 -33.67 37.61
CA THR A 559 -48.24 -33.47 38.63
C THR A 559 -47.35 -34.72 38.97
N GLU A 560 -46.35 -34.77 39.89
CA GLU A 560 -46.01 -33.93 41.08
C GLU A 560 -44.57 -34.10 41.68
N GLN A 561 -44.11 -33.07 42.42
CA GLN A 561 -43.20 -32.95 43.61
C GLN A 561 -42.04 -33.93 44.03
N THR A 562 -40.96 -33.29 44.53
CA THR A 562 -40.04 -33.66 45.67
C THR A 562 -39.09 -34.87 45.54
N GLY A 563 -37.95 -34.97 46.28
CA GLY A 563 -37.36 -34.09 47.31
C GLY A 563 -35.90 -34.49 47.72
N ASN A 564 -35.29 -33.78 48.68
CA ASN A 564 -33.88 -33.93 49.14
C ASN A 564 -33.61 -35.24 49.94
N ASP A 565 -32.33 -35.71 50.02
CA ASP A 565 -31.47 -35.48 51.21
C ASP A 565 -29.97 -35.92 51.06
N LYS A 566 -29.18 -35.87 52.16
CA LYS A 566 -27.70 -35.76 52.19
C LYS A 566 -26.93 -36.86 52.96
N VAL A 567 -25.67 -37.14 52.50
CA VAL A 567 -24.46 -37.54 53.29
C VAL A 567 -24.46 -38.95 53.95
N ASN A 568 -23.38 -39.76 54.05
CA ASN A 568 -21.93 -39.59 53.76
C ASN A 568 -21.41 -40.68 52.74
N THR A 569 -20.27 -41.41 52.76
CA THR A 569 -19.13 -41.66 53.70
C THR A 569 -17.88 -42.20 52.94
N THR A 570 -16.68 -42.09 53.53
CA THR A 570 -15.37 -42.69 53.14
C THR A 570 -14.96 -43.86 54.10
N PRO A 571 -13.78 -44.57 53.99
CA PRO A 571 -12.64 -44.45 53.05
C PRO A 571 -12.12 -45.79 52.42
N ASN A 572 -11.16 -45.70 51.47
CA ASN A 572 -9.87 -46.42 51.56
C ASN A 572 -8.80 -45.90 50.56
N THR A 573 -7.53 -46.25 50.80
CA THR A 573 -6.34 -46.03 49.93
C THR A 573 -6.09 -47.25 49.00
N GLU A 574 -5.12 -47.37 48.08
CA GLU A 574 -3.93 -46.58 47.66
C GLU A 574 -3.53 -47.00 46.22
N GLY A 575 -2.67 -46.25 45.50
CA GLY A 575 -2.09 -46.72 44.21
C GLY A 575 -1.58 -45.61 43.27
N THR A 576 -0.46 -45.84 42.58
CA THR A 576 0.32 -44.80 41.86
C THR A 576 0.69 -45.15 40.41
N GLU A 577 1.24 -44.13 39.72
CA GLU A 577 2.09 -44.18 38.51
C GLU A 577 1.45 -44.16 37.10
N SER A 578 2.33 -43.94 36.11
CA SER A 578 2.07 -43.28 34.83
C SER A 578 2.94 -43.82 33.70
N ARG A 579 2.49 -43.70 32.44
CA ARG A 579 3.24 -43.60 31.14
C ARG A 579 2.26 -43.71 29.95
N GLU A 580 2.33 -42.86 28.92
CA GLU A 580 3.27 -42.71 27.78
C GLU A 580 3.08 -43.68 26.59
N SER A 581 2.85 -43.09 25.40
CA SER A 581 3.24 -43.57 24.05
C SER A 581 2.54 -44.81 23.44
N GLY A 582 2.55 -44.91 22.09
CA GLY A 582 2.32 -46.19 21.40
C GLY A 582 1.57 -46.16 20.06
N SER A 583 2.28 -45.84 18.98
CA SER A 583 1.92 -46.06 17.57
C SER A 583 1.18 -47.38 17.23
N SER A 584 0.31 -47.37 16.22
CA SER A 584 -0.08 -48.58 15.46
C SER A 584 -0.36 -48.27 13.97
N SER A 585 0.00 -49.22 13.10
CA SER A 585 -0.30 -49.23 11.67
C SER A 585 -0.78 -50.63 11.26
N GLY A 586 -1.60 -50.74 10.21
CA GLY A 586 -2.15 -52.02 9.75
C GLY A 586 -2.59 -51.97 8.28
N ASN A 587 -2.32 -53.05 7.54
CA ASN A 587 -2.59 -53.22 6.11
C ASN A 587 -3.44 -54.47 5.86
N SER A 588 -4.21 -54.51 4.78
CA SER A 588 -4.80 -55.76 4.25
C SER A 588 -5.25 -55.64 2.78
N ASP A 589 -4.66 -56.44 1.91
CA ASP A 589 -4.99 -56.59 0.49
C ASP A 589 -6.11 -57.61 0.22
N ASN A 590 -6.75 -57.57 -0.96
CA ASN A 590 -7.04 -58.80 -1.74
C ASN A 590 -7.28 -58.58 -3.25
N THR A 591 -7.06 -59.65 -4.01
CA THR A 591 -7.32 -59.91 -5.45
C THR A 591 -8.82 -60.16 -5.75
N GLY A 592 -9.37 -60.35 -6.97
CA GLY A 592 -8.90 -60.51 -8.38
C GLY A 592 -10.15 -60.83 -9.27
N ASP A 593 -10.15 -61.27 -10.54
CA ASP A 593 -9.16 -61.47 -11.62
C ASP A 593 -9.92 -61.77 -12.97
N LYS A 594 -9.34 -61.46 -14.16
CA LYS A 594 -9.82 -61.75 -15.56
C LYS A 594 -11.10 -61.05 -16.05
N ALA A 595 -11.40 -60.87 -17.35
CA ALA A 595 -10.71 -60.63 -18.66
C ALA A 595 -11.85 -60.42 -19.71
N ASN A 596 -11.76 -60.14 -21.02
CA ASN A 596 -10.75 -59.91 -22.09
C ASN A 596 -11.49 -59.13 -23.24
N THR A 597 -11.07 -58.78 -24.47
CA THR A 597 -9.92 -58.99 -25.41
C THR A 597 -9.96 -57.88 -26.49
N SER A 598 -8.84 -57.62 -27.21
CA SER A 598 -8.73 -57.06 -28.61
C SER A 598 -9.41 -55.70 -28.98
N GLU A 599 -8.80 -54.81 -29.77
CA GLU A 599 -7.55 -54.84 -30.56
C GLU A 599 -7.03 -53.42 -30.89
N GLU A 600 -5.71 -53.30 -31.14
CA GLU A 600 -4.94 -52.22 -31.84
C GLU A 600 -5.16 -50.71 -31.52
N THR A 601 -4.18 -49.80 -31.63
CA THR A 601 -2.70 -49.92 -31.76
C THR A 601 -2.05 -48.71 -31.06
N GLN A 602 -0.83 -48.88 -30.52
CA GLN A 602 0.05 -47.76 -30.16
C GLN A 602 1.51 -48.24 -30.15
N THR A 603 2.45 -47.37 -30.52
CA THR A 603 3.89 -47.57 -30.31
C THR A 603 4.51 -46.38 -29.61
N THR A 604 5.24 -46.68 -28.55
CA THR A 604 6.03 -45.75 -27.73
C THR A 604 7.48 -45.75 -28.21
N GLU A 605 8.34 -44.88 -27.66
CA GLU A 605 9.41 -45.37 -26.76
C GLU A 605 10.15 -44.23 -26.03
N THR A 606 10.77 -44.61 -24.91
CA THR A 606 11.72 -43.80 -24.14
C THR A 606 12.90 -44.70 -23.75
N GLY A 607 14.13 -44.35 -24.15
CA GLY A 607 15.30 -45.21 -23.91
C GLY A 607 16.61 -44.43 -23.81
N SER A 608 17.31 -44.59 -22.69
CA SER A 608 18.65 -44.03 -22.45
C SER A 608 19.74 -45.00 -22.92
N SER A 609 20.86 -44.50 -23.47
CA SER A 609 22.20 -44.64 -22.85
C SER A 609 23.40 -44.41 -23.79
N ASP A 610 24.51 -43.99 -23.17
CA ASP A 610 25.92 -44.31 -23.45
C ASP A 610 26.68 -43.98 -24.76
N LYS A 611 27.79 -43.24 -24.54
CA LYS A 611 29.17 -43.43 -25.03
C LYS A 611 29.72 -42.78 -26.33
N THR A 612 30.96 -42.30 -26.14
CA THR A 612 32.12 -42.21 -27.08
C THR A 612 32.11 -41.29 -28.31
N SER A 613 32.68 -40.08 -28.12
CA SER A 613 33.97 -39.65 -28.70
C SER A 613 34.35 -40.10 -30.13
N SER A 614 34.48 -39.14 -31.07
CA SER A 614 35.81 -38.61 -31.51
C SER A 614 35.71 -37.61 -32.69
N ASP A 615 36.50 -36.52 -32.63
CA ASP A 615 37.15 -35.81 -33.76
C ASP A 615 36.32 -35.19 -34.93
N THR A 616 36.80 -34.21 -35.71
CA THR A 616 38.12 -33.51 -35.74
C THR A 616 37.99 -32.05 -36.25
N THR A 617 38.69 -31.10 -35.61
CA THR A 617 39.18 -29.80 -36.19
C THR A 617 38.13 -28.77 -36.66
N LYS A 618 38.43 -27.47 -36.90
CA LYS A 618 39.73 -26.79 -37.13
C LYS A 618 39.69 -25.27 -36.84
N ASP A 619 40.85 -24.68 -36.45
CA ASP A 619 41.38 -23.30 -36.62
C ASP A 619 40.42 -22.07 -36.78
N MET A 620 40.67 -20.87 -36.22
CA MET A 620 41.82 -20.30 -35.49
C MET A 620 41.49 -18.94 -34.83
N ALA A 621 42.44 -18.38 -34.06
CA ALA A 621 42.66 -16.94 -33.82
C ALA A 621 41.63 -16.09 -33.03
N GLN A 622 41.82 -16.09 -31.70
CA GLN A 622 41.90 -14.88 -30.84
C GLN A 622 42.92 -13.84 -31.42
N PRO A 623 42.97 -12.54 -31.01
CA PRO A 623 42.84 -12.11 -29.60
C PRO A 623 42.27 -10.69 -29.29
N ASP A 624 42.17 -10.36 -27.99
CA ASP A 624 42.63 -9.15 -27.24
C ASP A 624 42.64 -7.73 -27.91
N THR A 625 42.47 -6.58 -27.19
CA THR A 625 42.52 -6.32 -25.73
C THR A 625 41.77 -5.03 -25.29
N THR A 626 41.47 -4.96 -23.98
CA THR A 626 41.30 -3.79 -23.07
C THR A 626 41.35 -2.31 -23.55
N GLU A 627 40.27 -1.58 -23.25
CA GLU A 627 40.17 -0.47 -22.25
C GLU A 627 40.76 0.95 -22.49
N GLN A 628 40.10 1.93 -21.84
CA GLN A 628 40.52 3.28 -21.38
C GLN A 628 40.22 4.57 -22.18
N THR A 629 39.38 5.41 -21.54
CA THR A 629 39.43 6.88 -21.37
C THR A 629 39.50 7.85 -22.57
N GLY A 630 38.65 8.90 -22.52
CA GLY A 630 38.88 10.15 -23.25
C GLY A 630 37.69 11.11 -23.24
N ASN A 631 37.86 12.32 -22.68
CA ASN A 631 37.01 13.47 -23.02
C ASN A 631 37.41 14.00 -24.40
N ASP A 632 36.48 14.59 -25.17
CA ASP A 632 36.50 16.06 -25.34
C ASP A 632 35.27 16.64 -26.05
N LYS A 633 35.10 17.97 -25.92
CA LYS A 633 34.09 18.77 -26.63
C LYS A 633 34.65 19.30 -27.95
N VAL A 634 33.90 19.18 -29.05
CA VAL A 634 33.97 20.14 -30.17
C VAL A 634 32.55 20.47 -30.65
N ASN A 635 32.33 21.75 -30.99
CA ASN A 635 31.10 22.27 -31.56
C ASN A 635 31.38 22.77 -32.99
N THR A 636 30.61 22.31 -33.99
CA THR A 636 30.63 22.87 -35.35
C THR A 636 29.26 22.77 -36.04
N THR A 637 28.73 23.91 -36.46
CA THR A 637 27.78 24.02 -37.59
C THR A 637 28.49 24.78 -38.71
N PRO A 638 28.37 24.34 -39.96
CA PRO A 638 27.72 25.17 -40.98
C PRO A 638 26.72 24.35 -41.82
N ASN A 639 25.62 24.83 -42.41
CA ASN A 639 25.12 26.14 -42.89
C ASN A 639 24.91 26.09 -44.42
N THR A 640 23.63 26.05 -44.83
CA THR A 640 23.02 26.48 -46.12
C THR A 640 23.63 26.10 -47.47
N GLU A 641 22.84 25.37 -48.27
CA GLU A 641 22.45 25.72 -49.67
C GLU A 641 21.21 24.87 -50.06
N GLY A 642 20.30 25.25 -50.97
CA GLY A 642 20.17 26.54 -51.68
C GLY A 642 19.51 26.42 -53.07
N THR A 643 18.18 26.31 -53.14
CA THR A 643 17.32 26.47 -54.36
C THR A 643 15.85 26.39 -53.90
N GLU A 644 14.88 27.28 -54.18
CA GLU A 644 14.40 27.89 -55.44
C GLU A 644 13.87 26.86 -56.45
N SER A 645 12.67 26.98 -57.07
CA SER A 645 11.51 27.91 -56.94
C SER A 645 10.23 27.20 -57.49
N THR A 646 9.02 27.74 -57.67
CA THR A 646 8.48 29.13 -57.73
C THR A 646 6.97 29.18 -57.33
N GLU A 647 6.47 30.40 -57.07
CA GLU A 647 5.17 31.05 -57.45
C GLU A 647 4.01 30.26 -58.12
N SER A 648 2.73 30.64 -58.01
CA SER A 648 2.00 31.80 -57.42
C SER A 648 0.58 31.35 -56.97
N GLY A 649 -0.13 31.96 -56.02
CA GLY A 649 -0.88 33.24 -56.12
C GLY A 649 -2.34 33.01 -56.61
N SER A 650 -3.37 33.77 -56.21
CA SER A 650 -3.51 34.90 -55.28
C SER A 650 -5.00 35.13 -54.95
N SER A 651 -5.32 35.74 -53.80
CA SER A 651 -6.66 36.26 -53.39
C SER A 651 -7.82 35.24 -53.31
N GLY A 652 -8.90 35.45 -52.54
CA GLY A 652 -9.24 36.55 -51.62
C GLY A 652 -10.68 37.04 -51.84
N GLY A 653 -11.55 36.90 -50.84
CA GLY A 653 -12.95 37.33 -50.94
C GLY A 653 -13.73 37.11 -49.63
N ASN A 654 -14.56 38.09 -49.26
CA ASN A 654 -15.45 38.05 -48.10
C ASN A 654 -16.84 38.55 -48.51
N SER A 655 -17.90 37.82 -48.17
CA SER A 655 -19.28 38.26 -48.34
C SER A 655 -20.26 37.38 -47.56
N ASP A 656 -21.12 38.00 -46.75
CA ASP A 656 -22.34 37.40 -46.21
C ASP A 656 -23.34 37.08 -47.34
N ASN A 657 -24.28 36.13 -47.14
CA ASN A 657 -25.68 36.49 -46.87
C ASN A 657 -26.58 35.29 -46.44
N THR A 658 -27.76 35.64 -45.93
CA THR A 658 -28.92 34.83 -45.48
C THR A 658 -29.54 33.86 -46.51
N GLY A 659 -30.34 32.86 -46.08
CA GLY A 659 -31.56 32.49 -46.83
C GLY A 659 -32.25 31.11 -46.69
N ASP A 660 -32.93 30.84 -45.56
CA ASP A 660 -34.33 30.32 -45.46
C ASP A 660 -34.83 28.95 -46.09
N LYS A 661 -35.75 28.28 -45.36
CA LYS A 661 -36.80 27.27 -45.72
C LYS A 661 -36.54 25.94 -46.46
N ALA A 662 -36.54 24.86 -45.67
CA ALA A 662 -37.60 23.82 -45.54
C ALA A 662 -38.35 23.20 -46.75
N ASN A 663 -38.33 21.85 -46.80
CA ASN A 663 -39.43 20.92 -47.21
C ASN A 663 -39.00 19.49 -46.76
N THR A 664 -39.58 18.82 -45.75
CA THR A 664 -40.82 17.99 -45.75
C THR A 664 -40.92 16.90 -46.81
N SER A 665 -40.83 15.63 -46.37
CA SER A 665 -41.63 14.50 -46.89
C SER A 665 -41.67 13.39 -45.83
N GLU A 666 -42.85 13.14 -45.25
CA GLU A 666 -43.14 11.91 -44.50
C GLU A 666 -43.51 10.80 -45.48
N GLU A 667 -43.23 9.54 -45.14
CA GLU A 667 -44.04 8.41 -45.61
C GLU A 667 -44.09 7.34 -44.51
N THR A 668 -45.21 6.61 -44.43
CA THR A 668 -45.65 5.89 -43.23
C THR A 668 -46.28 4.54 -43.61
N GLN A 669 -46.45 3.66 -42.62
CA GLN A 669 -47.06 2.32 -42.71
C GLN A 669 -46.10 1.24 -43.29
N THR A 670 -46.24 -0.06 -42.98
CA THR A 670 -47.31 -0.73 -42.20
C THR A 670 -46.73 -1.83 -41.29
N THR A 671 -47.44 -2.14 -40.21
CA THR A 671 -47.25 -3.38 -39.42
C THR A 671 -48.00 -4.55 -40.05
N GLU A 672 -47.42 -5.74 -40.09
CA GLU A 672 -48.21 -6.98 -40.18
C GLU A 672 -47.51 -8.15 -39.44
N THR A 673 -48.31 -9.11 -38.96
CA THR A 673 -47.87 -10.23 -38.12
C THR A 673 -47.98 -11.56 -38.87
N GLY A 674 -46.91 -12.36 -38.88
CA GLY A 674 -46.90 -13.70 -39.47
C GLY A 674 -46.18 -14.71 -38.58
N SER A 675 -46.82 -15.87 -38.36
CA SER A 675 -46.24 -17.03 -37.66
C SER A 675 -46.20 -18.22 -38.61
N GLY A 676 -45.13 -19.00 -38.59
CA GLY A 676 -44.99 -20.19 -39.42
C GLY A 676 -43.67 -20.93 -39.16
N ASN A 677 -43.76 -22.21 -38.78
CA ASN A 677 -42.62 -23.13 -38.82
C ASN A 677 -42.24 -23.42 -40.28
N ASP A 678 -40.97 -23.75 -40.52
CA ASP A 678 -40.68 -25.11 -41.00
C ASP A 678 -39.34 -25.63 -40.44
N THR A 679 -39.15 -26.94 -40.49
CA THR A 679 -38.04 -27.70 -39.95
C THR A 679 -37.16 -28.29 -41.05
N THR A 680 -35.85 -28.45 -40.79
CA THR A 680 -35.06 -29.53 -41.40
C THR A 680 -33.86 -29.88 -40.53
N GLU A 681 -33.31 -31.07 -40.72
CA GLU A 681 -32.58 -31.81 -39.69
C GLU A 681 -31.27 -32.42 -40.21
N GLN A 682 -30.29 -32.61 -39.31
CA GLN A 682 -29.12 -33.51 -39.44
C GLN A 682 -28.11 -33.17 -40.59
N ALA A 683 -26.87 -33.68 -40.61
CA ALA A 683 -26.26 -34.74 -39.82
C ALA A 683 -24.76 -34.50 -39.51
N THR A 684 -24.30 -35.06 -38.39
CA THR A 684 -22.87 -35.32 -38.09
C THR A 684 -22.59 -36.80 -38.30
N PRO A 685 -21.37 -37.21 -38.69
CA PRO A 685 -20.83 -38.53 -38.38
C PRO A 685 -19.76 -38.45 -37.28
N GLN A 686 -19.72 -39.46 -36.40
CA GLN A 686 -18.65 -39.66 -35.42
C GLN A 686 -17.57 -40.59 -35.97
N THR A 687 -16.32 -40.32 -35.59
CA THR A 687 -15.39 -41.31 -34.99
C THR A 687 -14.49 -40.55 -34.03
#